data_AF-A0A933B7K7-F1
#
_entry.id   AF-A0A933B7K7-F1
#
_cell.length_a   1.000
_cell.length_b   1.000
_cell.length_c   1.000
_cell.angle_alpha   90.00
_cell.angle_beta   90.00
_cell.angle_gamma   90.00
#
_symmetry.space_group_name_H-M   'P 1'
#
loop_
_entity.id
_entity.type
_entity.pdbx_description
1 polymer ?
#
loop_
_entity_poly.entity_id
_entity_poly.type
_entity_poly.pdbx_seq_one_letter_code
_entity_poly.pdbx_strand_id
1 'polypeptide(L)'
;MSRYRLQPWVSVRHTTSADARRRFVTGVLLASALATWSFAPGVPADSSSGSTPLTSSPCAGLTGDEAKRCQRLQAQANALAEALIREKQTSVLLRTEGAQHEVSERPSTGSTSLTTGALGTSQHRHAAELAEQFARQKARERVEQSREAQRQIQLARERQLKELYHRGLALYQQGRYAEAILVLQQMALVDPSHALVKSADRLITRAELKRYEEQARAVARAPVVKPEGGAVVSQLEQLLVEKRIELETAMKYAKAAMHERQYDTATKLLTKILVQDPSDRDAQRLMEQVEEAKLTEEKDRLERRIVMDERQMIHDVIKAQVVPEAKTVGFVPPPSPYGTSEQFSAKLQQPISLDFSEVALGDVVDFVADGAGISIIPSPQLDLKNQLVSIKVKDLPLEQAIKYLAKSLSLSYRIEQDAVLLATKEEFENQAMETRVFFLRSGFSPATLEVSAVEQGSLIQMESIKDLITQTIPQPPDSKLVVDDRLGALIATNTGDNLQLTERLLSQLDVTPVQVLIEARVMELTVTDLEHLGLETVLTDGYDLTKRTDTRPNQATPAGRTSGHQIASGGGFKFPALSREDEGVNLTLQGVMTAANFETVLHLLEETKKSKTLSAPRVTTLNNKAATIKVVDEFRYPTRYEVSLVQFDTNGDGDFDDAGETEFVNVPQDIQKRDVGILLNVTPSVGRDLKMMTLVLAPEVSSFSQFRDLGGGVTVPEFTSSQVTTSVVINDGETVVLGGLMKDTVSSTLTKVPFFGDLPLLGPLFRQQNETVTRKNLIIFITARIIGPRGSVT
;
A
#
# COMPACT_ATOMS: atom_id res chain seq x y z
N MET A 1 27.34 0.13 -38.02
CA MET A 1 28.24 -0.80 -38.75
C MET A 1 29.26 -1.38 -37.77
N SER A 2 29.52 -2.69 -37.86
CA SER A 2 30.49 -3.52 -37.11
C SER A 2 30.17 -3.77 -35.62
N ARG A 3 29.50 -4.88 -35.25
CA ARG A 3 30.01 -6.26 -35.00
C ARG A 3 31.11 -6.33 -33.94
N TYR A 4 30.86 -7.05 -32.83
CA TYR A 4 31.60 -8.22 -32.29
C TYR A 4 30.89 -8.68 -30.99
N ARG A 5 30.16 -9.82 -30.94
CA ARG A 5 30.55 -11.25 -30.91
C ARG A 5 30.69 -11.78 -29.47
N LEU A 6 29.64 -12.48 -29.04
CA LEU A 6 29.60 -13.42 -27.90
C LEU A 6 30.49 -14.65 -28.18
N GLN A 7 31.23 -15.13 -27.18
CA GLN A 7 31.36 -16.55 -26.82
C GLN A 7 32.17 -16.74 -25.51
N PRO A 8 31.97 -17.86 -24.79
CA PRO A 8 32.21 -18.01 -23.35
C PRO A 8 33.53 -18.74 -23.05
N TRP A 9 34.06 -18.58 -21.84
CA TRP A 9 35.17 -19.39 -21.31
C TRP A 9 34.72 -20.21 -20.11
N VAL A 10 34.74 -21.53 -20.31
CA VAL A 10 34.79 -22.57 -19.28
C VAL A 10 36.25 -22.75 -18.90
N SER A 11 36.57 -22.73 -17.60
CA SER A 11 37.73 -23.48 -17.10
C SER A 11 37.47 -23.99 -15.69
N VAL A 12 37.67 -25.31 -15.56
CA VAL A 12 37.59 -26.12 -14.35
C VAL A 12 38.92 -26.03 -13.61
N ARG A 13 38.92 -25.78 -12.29
CA ARG A 13 39.88 -26.40 -11.36
C ARG A 13 39.27 -26.65 -9.99
N HIS A 14 39.53 -27.86 -9.52
CA HIS A 14 39.25 -28.42 -8.21
C HIS A 14 39.94 -27.64 -7.08
N THR A 15 39.19 -27.39 -6.00
CA THR A 15 39.74 -27.42 -4.63
C THR A 15 38.75 -28.13 -3.71
N THR A 16 39.28 -29.14 -3.05
CA THR A 16 38.68 -29.96 -2.01
C THR A 16 38.63 -29.20 -0.69
N SER A 17 37.50 -29.11 0.00
CA SER A 17 37.50 -29.12 1.46
C SER A 17 36.16 -29.58 2.03
N ALA A 18 36.27 -30.33 3.12
CA ALA A 18 35.22 -31.12 3.73
C ALA A 18 34.33 -30.25 4.63
N ASP A 19 33.19 -29.77 4.12
CA ASP A 19 32.12 -29.26 4.99
C ASP A 19 30.69 -29.45 4.42
N ALA A 20 30.55 -30.33 3.42
CA ALA A 20 29.28 -30.57 2.72
C ALA A 20 28.49 -31.82 3.22
N ARG A 21 28.92 -32.48 4.31
CA ARG A 21 28.29 -33.73 4.81
C ARG A 21 27.39 -33.59 6.05
N ARG A 22 27.11 -32.39 6.56
CA ARG A 22 26.19 -32.18 7.70
C ARG A 22 24.88 -31.45 7.39
N ARG A 23 24.62 -31.05 6.15
CA ARG A 23 23.38 -30.36 5.75
C ARG A 23 22.48 -31.13 4.77
N PHE A 24 22.84 -32.35 4.38
CA PHE A 24 22.06 -33.17 3.44
C PHE A 24 21.13 -34.21 4.09
N VAL A 25 21.15 -34.37 5.42
CA VAL A 25 20.29 -35.37 6.11
C VAL A 25 19.01 -34.76 6.69
N THR A 26 18.93 -33.44 6.83
CA THR A 26 17.72 -32.74 7.33
C THR A 26 16.79 -32.22 6.23
N GLY A 27 17.21 -32.21 4.97
CA GLY A 27 16.40 -31.76 3.83
C GLY A 27 15.59 -32.85 3.12
N VAL A 28 15.89 -34.13 3.33
CA VAL A 28 15.27 -35.25 2.59
C VAL A 28 14.08 -35.87 3.32
N LEU A 29 13.89 -35.60 4.62
CA LEU A 29 12.75 -36.13 5.40
C LEU A 29 11.50 -35.24 5.41
N LEU A 30 11.59 -34.01 4.88
CA LEU A 30 10.45 -33.08 4.78
C LEU A 30 9.79 -33.06 3.39
N ALA A 31 10.44 -33.65 2.38
CA ALA A 31 9.93 -33.69 1.01
C ALA A 31 9.06 -34.92 0.69
N SER A 32 9.03 -35.93 1.57
CA SER A 32 8.26 -37.17 1.39
C SER A 32 6.91 -37.21 2.13
N ALA A 33 6.52 -36.13 2.83
CA ALA A 33 5.27 -36.06 3.58
C ALA A 33 4.17 -35.17 2.93
N LEU A 34 4.44 -34.57 1.76
CA LEU A 34 3.50 -33.68 1.06
C LEU A 34 3.04 -34.20 -0.31
N ALA A 35 3.41 -35.44 -0.67
CA ALA A 35 3.06 -36.05 -1.95
C ALA A 35 1.98 -37.12 -1.82
N THR A 36 0.89 -36.85 -1.10
CA THR A 36 -0.40 -37.52 -1.27
C THR A 36 -1.48 -36.59 -0.74
N TRP A 37 -2.27 -35.99 -1.63
CA TRP A 37 -3.72 -35.80 -1.51
C TRP A 37 -4.19 -34.90 -2.65
N SER A 38 -4.56 -35.56 -3.73
CA SER A 38 -5.31 -35.02 -4.86
C SER A 38 -6.62 -35.79 -4.97
N PHE A 39 -7.68 -35.06 -5.32
CA PHE A 39 -8.99 -35.48 -5.87
C PHE A 39 -10.20 -35.72 -4.94
N ALA A 40 -11.30 -35.06 -5.34
CA ALA A 40 -12.70 -35.45 -5.16
C ALA A 40 -13.23 -36.01 -6.50
N PRO A 41 -14.49 -36.51 -6.65
CA PRO A 41 -15.34 -37.34 -5.78
C PRO A 41 -15.98 -38.58 -6.50
N GLY A 42 -16.63 -39.51 -5.77
CA GLY A 42 -17.72 -40.38 -6.30
C GLY A 42 -17.67 -41.93 -6.09
N VAL A 43 -18.27 -42.43 -4.98
CA VAL A 43 -19.26 -43.56 -4.80
C VAL A 43 -19.10 -44.92 -5.60
N PRO A 44 -19.46 -46.13 -5.08
CA PRO A 44 -19.35 -46.76 -3.74
C PRO A 44 -18.89 -48.26 -3.75
N ALA A 45 -18.95 -48.90 -2.57
CA ALA A 45 -19.21 -50.33 -2.29
C ALA A 45 -18.06 -51.29 -1.91
N ASP A 46 -18.27 -51.88 -0.73
CA ASP A 46 -18.03 -53.25 -0.26
C ASP A 46 -16.65 -53.79 0.19
N SER A 47 -16.69 -54.19 1.48
CA SER A 47 -16.19 -55.44 2.06
C SER A 47 -14.70 -55.60 2.40
N SER A 48 -14.46 -55.53 3.72
CA SER A 48 -13.67 -56.46 4.55
C SER A 48 -12.58 -57.32 3.90
N SER A 49 -11.34 -57.08 4.34
CA SER A 49 -10.49 -58.00 5.13
C SER A 49 -9.04 -58.08 4.66
N GLY A 50 -8.12 -57.92 5.62
CA GLY A 50 -6.84 -58.65 5.65
C GLY A 50 -5.59 -57.92 5.18
N SER A 51 -4.94 -57.15 6.07
CA SER A 51 -3.47 -57.12 6.11
C SER A 51 -2.95 -56.80 7.51
N THR A 52 -2.15 -57.72 8.05
CA THR A 52 -1.38 -57.65 9.30
C THR A 52 -0.42 -56.46 9.39
N PRO A 53 -0.09 -55.98 10.61
CA PRO A 53 0.73 -54.77 10.79
C PRO A 53 2.23 -55.08 10.81
N LEU A 54 3.01 -54.28 10.08
CA LEU A 54 4.45 -54.13 10.31
C LEU A 54 4.66 -52.88 11.17
N THR A 55 4.79 -53.08 12.48
CA THR A 55 5.24 -52.08 13.45
C THR A 55 6.76 -52.18 13.62
N SER A 56 7.52 -51.39 12.86
CA SER A 56 8.92 -51.12 13.20
C SER A 56 8.99 -49.85 14.06
N SER A 57 9.37 -49.99 15.33
CA SER A 57 9.57 -48.85 16.22
C SER A 57 10.87 -48.09 15.83
N PRO A 58 10.87 -46.74 15.75
CA PRO A 58 12.01 -45.94 15.28
C PRO A 58 13.27 -46.00 16.17
N CYS A 59 13.19 -46.55 17.39
CA CYS A 59 14.32 -46.65 18.31
C CYS A 59 14.90 -48.08 18.43
N ALA A 60 14.48 -49.03 17.58
CA ALA A 60 15.04 -50.39 17.60
C ALA A 60 16.49 -50.40 17.08
N GLY A 61 17.46 -50.65 17.97
CA GLY A 61 18.89 -50.77 17.64
C GLY A 61 19.84 -49.88 18.47
N LEU A 62 19.32 -48.95 19.27
CA LEU A 62 20.12 -48.09 20.15
C LEU A 62 20.28 -48.72 21.54
N THR A 63 21.47 -48.64 22.13
CA THR A 63 21.73 -49.12 23.51
C THR A 63 22.27 -47.99 24.39
N GLY A 64 21.98 -48.04 25.70
CA GLY A 64 22.45 -47.04 26.67
C GLY A 64 21.69 -45.71 26.67
N ASP A 65 22.39 -44.62 26.98
CA ASP A 65 21.78 -43.29 27.17
C ASP A 65 21.20 -42.68 25.88
N GLU A 66 21.68 -43.12 24.71
CA GLU A 66 21.13 -42.73 23.41
C GLU A 66 19.73 -43.32 23.18
N ALA A 67 19.47 -44.54 23.65
CA ALA A 67 18.15 -45.15 23.59
C ALA A 67 17.14 -44.41 24.49
N LYS A 68 17.57 -44.00 25.70
CA LYS A 68 16.75 -43.18 26.60
C LYS A 68 16.44 -41.81 26.00
N ARG A 69 17.40 -41.22 25.29
CA ARG A 69 17.21 -39.93 24.61
C ARG A 69 16.26 -40.06 23.41
N CYS A 70 16.38 -41.13 22.61
CA CYS A 70 15.45 -41.46 21.52
C CYS A 70 14.03 -41.65 22.04
N GLN A 71 13.85 -42.41 23.13
CA GLN A 71 12.56 -42.64 23.75
C GLN A 71 11.93 -41.35 24.32
N ARG A 72 12.73 -40.46 24.94
CA ARG A 72 12.22 -39.16 25.42
C ARG A 72 11.78 -38.25 24.29
N LEU A 73 12.56 -38.17 23.22
CA LEU A 73 12.22 -37.34 22.05
C LEU A 73 10.98 -37.89 21.33
N GLN A 74 10.86 -39.22 21.25
CA GLN A 74 9.68 -39.85 20.66
C GLN A 74 8.43 -39.67 21.53
N ALA A 75 8.57 -39.73 22.86
CA ALA A 75 7.48 -39.41 23.77
C ALA A 75 7.06 -37.93 23.66
N GLN A 76 8.00 -37.00 23.52
CA GLN A 76 7.71 -35.58 23.29
C GLN A 76 7.03 -35.34 21.95
N ALA A 77 7.47 -36.00 20.88
CA ALA A 77 6.86 -35.89 19.56
C ALA A 77 5.42 -36.43 19.56
N ASN A 78 5.18 -37.58 20.20
CA ASN A 78 3.86 -38.16 20.32
C ASN A 78 2.92 -37.28 21.18
N ALA A 79 3.43 -36.70 22.28
CA ALA A 79 2.65 -35.78 23.10
C ALA A 79 2.29 -34.49 22.35
N LEU A 80 3.19 -33.99 21.51
CA LEU A 80 2.94 -32.81 20.68
C LEU A 80 1.95 -33.11 19.55
N ALA A 81 2.03 -34.30 18.95
CA ALA A 81 1.04 -34.79 17.98
C ALA A 81 -0.34 -34.96 18.61
N GLU A 82 -0.44 -35.55 19.81
CA GLU A 82 -1.70 -35.66 20.55
C GLU A 82 -2.28 -34.29 20.95
N ALA A 83 -1.43 -33.33 21.31
CA ALA A 83 -1.86 -31.97 21.60
C ALA A 83 -2.44 -31.27 20.36
N LEU A 84 -1.79 -31.43 19.19
CA LEU A 84 -2.28 -30.90 17.91
C LEU A 84 -3.57 -31.59 17.43
N ILE A 85 -3.70 -32.89 17.69
CA ILE A 85 -4.94 -33.64 17.40
C ILE A 85 -6.06 -33.16 18.31
N ARG A 86 -5.81 -32.91 19.61
CA ARG A 86 -6.80 -32.32 20.52
C ARG A 86 -7.20 -30.92 20.09
N GLU A 87 -6.27 -30.08 19.67
CA GLU A 87 -6.55 -28.72 19.18
C GLU A 87 -7.42 -28.74 17.90
N LYS A 88 -7.16 -29.67 16.98
CA LYS A 88 -8.01 -29.91 15.81
C LYS A 88 -9.36 -30.53 16.14
N GLN A 89 -9.46 -31.43 17.12
CA GLN A 89 -10.73 -32.02 17.54
C GLN A 89 -11.62 -31.01 18.29
N THR A 90 -11.04 -30.10 19.08
CA THR A 90 -11.79 -29.00 19.72
C THR A 90 -12.31 -27.96 18.73
N SER A 91 -11.62 -27.75 17.60
CA SER A 91 -12.11 -26.87 16.52
C SER A 91 -13.15 -27.53 15.60
N VAL A 92 -13.22 -28.87 15.59
CA VAL A 92 -14.29 -29.62 14.89
C VAL A 92 -15.55 -29.74 15.75
N LEU A 93 -15.42 -29.94 17.08
CA LEU A 93 -16.58 -29.98 17.99
C LEU A 93 -17.35 -28.64 18.05
N LEU A 94 -16.66 -27.50 17.90
CA LEU A 94 -17.30 -26.17 17.79
C LEU A 94 -17.97 -25.92 16.42
N ARG A 95 -17.75 -26.78 15.41
CA ARG A 95 -18.41 -26.71 14.10
C ARG A 95 -19.60 -27.66 13.96
N THR A 96 -19.73 -28.66 14.84
CA THR A 96 -20.80 -29.66 14.77
C THR A 96 -22.00 -29.36 15.68
N GLU A 97 -21.86 -28.50 16.70
CA GLU A 97 -23.01 -28.06 17.53
C GLU A 97 -23.82 -26.92 16.90
N GLY A 98 -23.35 -26.33 15.79
CA GLY A 98 -24.09 -25.32 15.01
C GLY A 98 -24.89 -25.87 13.82
N ALA A 99 -24.90 -27.19 13.61
CA ALA A 99 -25.48 -27.83 12.42
C ALA A 99 -26.38 -29.03 12.74
N GLN A 100 -27.15 -28.95 13.84
CA GLN A 100 -28.21 -29.91 14.17
C GLN A 100 -29.45 -29.17 14.71
N HIS A 101 -30.15 -28.45 13.84
CA HIS A 101 -31.60 -28.26 13.93
C HIS A 101 -32.10 -27.61 12.64
N GLU A 102 -32.34 -28.43 11.61
CA GLU A 102 -33.48 -28.27 10.68
C GLU A 102 -33.42 -29.40 9.63
N VAL A 103 -34.35 -30.36 9.75
CA VAL A 103 -35.21 -30.94 8.69
C VAL A 103 -35.73 -32.28 9.19
N SER A 104 -37.01 -32.32 9.58
CA SER A 104 -38.00 -33.32 9.17
C SER A 104 -39.16 -33.32 10.15
N GLU A 105 -40.32 -32.81 9.74
CA GLU A 105 -41.58 -33.57 9.77
C GLU A 105 -42.73 -32.76 9.12
N ARG A 106 -43.31 -33.33 8.05
CA ARG A 106 -44.72 -33.15 7.68
C ARG A 106 -45.45 -34.41 8.17
N PRO A 107 -46.71 -34.31 8.62
CA PRO A 107 -47.79 -34.58 7.68
C PRO A 107 -49.02 -33.66 7.77
N SER A 108 -49.90 -33.92 6.81
CA SER A 108 -51.08 -33.25 6.27
C SER A 108 -52.26 -32.89 7.20
N THR A 109 -53.01 -31.90 6.70
CA THR A 109 -54.47 -31.66 6.75
C THR A 109 -55.14 -31.26 8.06
N GLY A 110 -55.84 -30.10 8.03
CA GLY A 110 -56.88 -29.77 8.99
C GLY A 110 -57.06 -28.26 9.16
N SER A 111 -58.13 -27.71 8.59
CA SER A 111 -58.67 -26.37 8.84
C SER A 111 -58.75 -26.01 10.31
N THR A 112 -58.35 -24.79 10.71
CA THR A 112 -59.21 -23.77 11.36
C THR A 112 -58.38 -22.58 11.83
N SER A 113 -59.00 -21.40 11.73
CA SER A 113 -58.64 -20.13 12.33
C SER A 113 -58.15 -20.25 13.77
N LEU A 114 -57.12 -19.48 14.15
CA LEU A 114 -57.14 -18.61 15.34
C LEU A 114 -55.82 -17.82 15.46
N THR A 115 -55.98 -16.51 15.51
CA THR A 115 -55.05 -15.51 16.05
C THR A 115 -54.47 -15.92 17.39
N THR A 116 -53.14 -15.87 17.57
CA THR A 116 -52.46 -15.54 18.84
C THR A 116 -50.94 -15.42 18.64
N GLY A 117 -50.33 -14.38 19.22
CA GLY A 117 -49.00 -14.51 19.84
C GLY A 117 -47.76 -14.05 19.06
N ALA A 118 -47.71 -12.78 18.64
CA ALA A 118 -46.45 -12.09 18.38
C ALA A 118 -45.67 -11.88 19.69
N LEU A 119 -44.87 -12.85 20.14
CA LEU A 119 -43.95 -12.70 21.29
C LEU A 119 -42.66 -13.55 21.24
N GLY A 120 -42.46 -14.40 20.22
CA GLY A 120 -41.29 -15.30 20.16
C GLY A 120 -40.05 -14.76 19.45
N THR A 121 -40.18 -13.80 18.52
CA THR A 121 -39.06 -13.38 17.65
C THR A 121 -38.15 -12.32 18.26
N SER A 122 -38.61 -11.58 19.28
CA SER A 122 -37.78 -10.64 20.03
C SER A 122 -36.85 -11.36 20.99
N GLN A 123 -37.31 -12.44 21.64
CA GLN A 123 -36.50 -13.20 22.60
C GLN A 123 -35.33 -13.93 21.94
N HIS A 124 -35.51 -14.48 20.72
CA HIS A 124 -34.42 -15.12 19.99
C HIS A 124 -33.37 -14.13 19.46
N ARG A 125 -33.78 -12.93 19.00
CA ARG A 125 -32.82 -11.87 18.64
C ARG A 125 -32.05 -11.36 19.85
N HIS A 126 -32.75 -11.16 20.96
CA HIS A 126 -32.13 -10.70 22.21
C HIS A 126 -31.16 -11.77 22.77
N ALA A 127 -31.48 -13.06 22.62
CA ALA A 127 -30.59 -14.15 23.00
C ALA A 127 -29.35 -14.25 22.09
N ALA A 128 -29.49 -14.01 20.78
CA ALA A 128 -28.37 -13.98 19.84
C ALA A 128 -27.44 -12.78 20.09
N GLU A 129 -27.99 -11.60 20.37
CA GLU A 129 -27.23 -10.40 20.74
C GLU A 129 -26.49 -10.60 22.07
N LEU A 130 -27.13 -11.22 23.07
CA LEU A 130 -26.47 -11.57 24.33
C LEU A 130 -25.36 -12.60 24.13
N ALA A 131 -25.55 -13.60 23.25
CA ALA A 131 -24.51 -14.58 22.93
C ALA A 131 -23.29 -13.94 22.24
N GLU A 132 -23.51 -12.98 21.34
CA GLU A 132 -22.43 -12.26 20.66
C GLU A 132 -21.69 -11.31 21.63
N GLN A 133 -22.42 -10.63 22.52
CA GLN A 133 -21.82 -9.84 23.60
C GLN A 133 -20.97 -10.69 24.54
N PHE A 134 -21.46 -11.88 24.92
CA PHE A 134 -20.73 -12.82 25.76
C PHE A 134 -19.48 -13.37 25.05
N ALA A 135 -19.56 -13.65 23.75
CA ALA A 135 -18.42 -14.07 22.95
C ALA A 135 -17.36 -12.98 22.83
N ARG A 136 -17.78 -11.72 22.65
CA ARG A 136 -16.89 -10.54 22.62
C ARG A 136 -16.24 -10.29 23.99
N GLN A 137 -16.99 -10.44 25.09
CA GLN A 137 -16.44 -10.33 26.45
C GLN A 137 -15.39 -11.41 26.71
N LYS A 138 -15.70 -12.67 26.40
CA LYS A 138 -14.77 -13.79 26.58
C LYS A 138 -13.52 -13.68 25.70
N ALA A 139 -13.65 -13.09 24.50
CA ALA A 139 -12.51 -12.79 23.63
C ALA A 139 -11.62 -11.68 24.23
N ARG A 140 -12.20 -10.63 24.83
CA ARG A 140 -11.46 -9.58 25.54
C ARG A 140 -10.74 -10.12 26.76
N GLU A 141 -11.39 -10.96 27.57
CA GLU A 141 -10.76 -11.62 28.72
C GLU A 141 -9.57 -12.49 28.30
N ARG A 142 -9.65 -13.23 27.19
CA ARG A 142 -8.51 -14.02 26.68
C ARG A 142 -7.33 -13.14 26.27
N VAL A 143 -7.61 -12.00 25.64
CA VAL A 143 -6.56 -11.03 25.26
C VAL A 143 -5.94 -10.42 26.51
N GLU A 144 -6.74 -10.06 27.51
CA GLU A 144 -6.26 -9.54 28.80
C GLU A 144 -5.43 -10.58 29.56
N GLN A 145 -5.89 -11.81 29.68
CA GLN A 145 -5.14 -12.91 30.29
C GLN A 145 -3.82 -13.18 29.57
N SER A 146 -3.79 -13.12 28.23
CA SER A 146 -2.55 -13.28 27.48
C SER A 146 -1.57 -12.12 27.72
N ARG A 147 -2.09 -10.89 27.87
CA ARG A 147 -1.30 -9.70 28.15
C ARG A 147 -0.75 -9.70 29.57
N GLU A 148 -1.54 -10.16 30.53
CA GLU A 148 -1.10 -10.36 31.92
C GLU A 148 -0.04 -11.46 32.02
N ALA A 149 -0.21 -12.59 31.32
CA ALA A 149 0.79 -13.65 31.25
C ALA A 149 2.12 -13.14 30.66
N GLN A 150 2.06 -12.36 29.58
CA GLN A 150 3.25 -11.73 29.00
C GLN A 150 3.92 -10.73 29.96
N ARG A 151 3.13 -9.92 30.69
CA ARG A 151 3.66 -9.02 31.73
C ARG A 151 4.34 -9.79 32.86
N GLN A 152 3.77 -10.90 33.33
CA GLN A 152 4.38 -11.74 34.37
C GLN A 152 5.70 -12.35 33.91
N ILE A 153 5.79 -12.81 32.65
CA ILE A 153 7.03 -13.35 32.07
C ILE A 153 8.10 -12.24 31.96
N GLN A 154 7.72 -11.03 31.53
CA GLN A 154 8.65 -9.90 31.47
C GLN A 154 9.17 -9.50 32.85
N LEU A 155 8.27 -9.41 33.85
CA LEU A 155 8.66 -9.11 35.24
C LEU A 155 9.55 -10.19 35.84
N ALA A 156 9.30 -11.47 35.55
CA ALA A 156 10.15 -12.57 35.98
C ALA A 156 11.56 -12.48 35.37
N ARG A 157 11.64 -12.17 34.06
CA ARG A 157 12.91 -11.97 33.35
C ARG A 157 13.70 -10.79 33.91
N GLU A 158 13.04 -9.68 34.22
CA GLU A 158 13.66 -8.50 34.82
C GLU A 158 14.20 -8.79 36.24
N ARG A 159 13.44 -9.52 37.07
CA ARG A 159 13.90 -9.97 38.39
C ARG A 159 15.13 -10.85 38.30
N GLN A 160 15.12 -11.82 37.38
CA GLN A 160 16.26 -12.71 37.16
C GLN A 160 17.52 -11.93 36.69
N LEU A 161 17.36 -10.95 35.81
CA LEU A 161 18.46 -10.09 35.37
C LEU A 161 19.04 -9.24 36.51
N LYS A 162 18.18 -8.67 37.37
CA LYS A 162 18.62 -7.91 38.56
C LYS A 162 19.36 -8.81 39.54
N GLU A 163 18.86 -10.01 39.80
CA GLU A 163 19.52 -10.99 40.68
C GLU A 163 20.91 -11.37 40.17
N LEU A 164 21.04 -11.70 38.87
CA LEU A 164 22.32 -12.01 38.25
C LEU A 164 23.30 -10.82 38.33
N TYR A 165 22.83 -9.60 38.08
CA TYR A 165 23.65 -8.39 38.18
C TYR A 165 24.16 -8.15 39.60
N HIS A 166 23.28 -8.23 40.61
CA HIS A 166 23.67 -8.03 42.01
C HIS A 166 24.60 -9.13 42.51
N ARG A 167 24.39 -10.39 42.09
CA ARG A 167 25.29 -11.50 42.40
C ARG A 167 26.67 -11.31 41.77
N GLY A 168 26.73 -10.89 40.51
CA GLY A 168 27.99 -10.56 39.83
C GLY A 168 28.73 -9.39 40.48
N LEU A 169 28.00 -8.35 40.89
CA LEU A 169 28.56 -7.21 41.63
C LEU A 169 29.11 -7.63 43.00
N ALA A 170 28.40 -8.49 43.75
CA ALA A 170 28.87 -8.99 45.03
C ALA A 170 30.16 -9.81 44.90
N LEU A 171 30.25 -10.67 43.88
CA LEU A 171 31.48 -11.43 43.59
C LEU A 171 32.65 -10.53 43.18
N TYR A 172 32.37 -9.47 42.42
CA TYR A 172 33.36 -8.45 42.07
C TYR A 172 33.91 -7.73 43.31
N GLN A 173 33.03 -7.36 44.26
CA GLN A 173 33.44 -6.73 45.52
C GLN A 173 34.24 -7.67 46.42
N GLN A 174 34.02 -8.98 46.33
CA GLN A 174 34.78 -10.02 47.04
C GLN A 174 36.14 -10.33 46.39
N GLY A 175 36.52 -9.67 45.29
CA GLY A 175 37.78 -9.93 44.57
C GLY A 175 37.77 -11.21 43.72
N ARG A 176 36.62 -11.89 43.60
CA ARG A 176 36.48 -13.13 42.81
C ARG A 176 36.14 -12.79 41.36
N TYR A 177 37.06 -12.10 40.69
CA TYR A 177 36.80 -11.48 39.37
C TYR A 177 36.46 -12.51 38.28
N ALA A 178 37.10 -13.68 38.27
CA ALA A 178 36.82 -14.72 37.28
C ALA A 178 35.38 -15.28 37.38
N GLU A 179 34.86 -15.42 38.60
CA GLU A 179 33.49 -15.90 38.82
C GLU A 179 32.44 -14.82 38.58
N ALA A 180 32.76 -13.57 38.92
CA ALA A 180 31.91 -12.42 38.61
C ALA A 180 31.64 -12.31 37.10
N ILE A 181 32.67 -12.50 36.27
CA ILE A 181 32.55 -12.48 34.80
C ILE A 181 31.58 -13.56 34.31
N LEU A 182 31.73 -14.80 34.80
CA LEU A 182 30.88 -15.93 34.39
C LEU A 182 29.41 -15.71 34.73
N VAL A 183 29.11 -15.15 35.91
CA VAL A 183 27.73 -14.86 36.34
C VAL A 183 27.13 -13.73 35.52
N LEU A 184 27.91 -12.68 35.21
CA LEU A 184 27.43 -11.55 34.41
C LEU A 184 27.20 -11.91 32.93
N GLN A 185 28.02 -12.80 32.36
CA GLN A 185 27.83 -13.31 31.00
C GLN A 185 26.51 -14.08 30.80
N GLN A 186 25.95 -14.66 31.86
CA GLN A 186 24.64 -15.33 31.80
C GLN A 186 23.50 -14.34 31.52
N MET A 187 23.65 -13.05 31.81
CA MET A 187 22.62 -12.04 31.55
C MET A 187 22.36 -11.84 30.05
N ALA A 188 23.40 -11.95 29.21
CA ALA A 188 23.28 -11.84 27.76
C ALA A 188 22.47 -12.99 27.14
N LEU A 189 22.46 -14.17 27.78
CA LEU A 189 21.61 -15.29 27.38
C LEU A 189 20.14 -15.08 27.76
N VAL A 190 19.89 -14.32 28.82
CA VAL A 190 18.53 -14.04 29.31
C VAL A 190 17.88 -12.95 28.47
N ASP A 191 18.49 -11.78 28.26
CA ASP A 191 18.00 -10.74 27.33
C ASP A 191 19.14 -9.82 26.83
N PRO A 192 19.62 -9.97 25.57
CA PRO A 192 20.71 -9.16 25.03
C PRO A 192 20.41 -7.65 24.94
N SER A 193 19.14 -7.28 24.89
CA SER A 193 18.72 -5.89 24.59
C SER A 193 18.48 -5.04 25.84
N HIS A 194 18.49 -5.65 27.02
CA HIS A 194 18.13 -5.01 28.28
C HIS A 194 19.23 -4.06 28.79
N ALA A 195 18.85 -2.89 29.34
CA ALA A 195 19.78 -1.84 29.77
C ALA A 195 20.81 -2.33 30.82
N LEU A 196 20.41 -3.24 31.71
CA LEU A 196 21.31 -3.83 32.71
C LEU A 196 22.45 -4.67 32.11
N VAL A 197 22.27 -5.22 30.90
CA VAL A 197 23.33 -5.97 30.21
C VAL A 197 24.46 -5.04 29.77
N LYS A 198 24.13 -3.85 29.25
CA LYS A 198 25.15 -2.83 28.93
C LYS A 198 25.95 -2.38 30.16
N SER A 199 25.31 -2.28 31.34
CA SER A 199 26.05 -2.03 32.58
C SER A 199 26.86 -3.22 33.06
N ALA A 200 26.38 -4.45 32.84
CA ALA A 200 27.11 -5.68 33.14
C ALA A 200 28.38 -5.80 32.29
N ASP A 201 28.34 -5.45 31.00
CA ASP A 201 29.49 -5.46 30.11
C ASP A 201 30.60 -4.50 30.56
N ARG A 202 30.22 -3.30 31.06
CA ARG A 202 31.17 -2.37 31.68
C ARG A 202 31.79 -2.93 32.97
N LEU A 203 31.06 -3.78 33.69
CA LEU A 203 31.57 -4.40 34.92
C LEU A 203 32.44 -5.62 34.62
N ILE A 204 32.12 -6.38 33.56
CA ILE A 204 32.94 -7.48 33.02
C ILE A 204 34.31 -6.95 32.59
N THR A 205 34.35 -5.89 31.78
CA THR A 205 35.61 -5.28 31.32
C THR A 205 36.48 -4.80 32.48
N ARG A 206 35.89 -4.20 33.52
CA ARG A 206 36.60 -3.83 34.76
C ARG A 206 37.11 -5.06 35.54
N ALA A 207 36.31 -6.11 35.61
CA ALA A 207 36.68 -7.36 36.28
C ALA A 207 37.82 -8.09 35.57
N GLU A 208 37.81 -8.09 34.23
CA GLU A 208 38.90 -8.65 33.41
C GLU A 208 40.20 -7.90 33.67
N LEU A 209 40.16 -6.57 33.70
CA LEU A 209 41.34 -5.75 33.96
C LEU A 209 41.93 -6.04 35.36
N LYS A 210 41.09 -6.15 36.39
CA LYS A 210 41.52 -6.51 37.75
C LYS A 210 42.09 -7.92 37.85
N ARG A 211 41.49 -8.87 37.13
CA ARG A 211 42.03 -10.24 37.03
C ARG A 211 43.42 -10.27 36.39
N TYR A 212 43.64 -9.47 35.34
CA TYR A 212 44.96 -9.36 34.71
C TYR A 212 45.99 -8.70 35.65
N GLU A 213 45.59 -7.67 36.41
CA GLU A 213 46.45 -7.06 37.44
C GLU A 213 46.85 -8.07 38.54
N GLU A 214 45.92 -8.91 38.99
CA GLU A 214 46.20 -9.97 39.98
C GLU A 214 47.13 -11.04 39.42
N GLN A 215 46.92 -11.47 38.17
CA GLN A 215 47.81 -12.41 37.50
C GLN A 215 49.21 -11.83 37.32
N ALA A 216 49.33 -10.56 36.93
CA ALA A 216 50.61 -9.86 36.82
C ALA A 216 51.31 -9.73 38.19
N ARG A 217 50.56 -9.41 39.25
CA ARG A 217 51.08 -9.38 40.63
C ARG A 217 51.48 -10.74 41.16
N ALA A 218 50.76 -11.80 40.80
CA ALA A 218 51.10 -13.18 41.16
C ALA A 218 52.40 -13.64 40.48
N VAL A 219 52.59 -13.27 39.21
CA VAL A 219 53.86 -13.48 38.48
C VAL A 219 55.01 -12.69 39.10
N ALA A 220 54.76 -11.44 39.55
CA ALA A 220 55.77 -10.62 40.23
C ALA A 220 56.12 -11.10 41.66
N ARG A 221 55.25 -11.88 42.31
CA ARG A 221 55.47 -12.46 43.65
C ARG A 221 56.07 -13.87 43.62
N ALA A 222 56.30 -14.45 42.45
CA ALA A 222 57.01 -15.72 42.33
C ALA A 222 58.46 -15.56 42.87
N PRO A 223 58.96 -16.45 43.74
CA PRO A 223 60.29 -16.31 44.32
C PRO A 223 61.36 -16.36 43.22
N VAL A 224 62.16 -15.30 43.13
CA VAL A 224 63.32 -15.22 42.25
C VAL A 224 64.39 -16.15 42.80
N VAL A 225 64.57 -17.31 42.16
CA VAL A 225 65.74 -18.17 42.36
C VAL A 225 66.95 -17.41 41.82
N LYS A 226 67.88 -17.04 42.72
CA LYS A 226 69.13 -16.35 42.37
C LYS A 226 70.01 -17.30 41.52
N PRO A 227 70.44 -16.90 40.31
CA PRO A 227 71.42 -17.67 39.58
C PRO A 227 72.82 -17.21 40.00
N GLU A 228 73.66 -18.18 40.37
CA GLU A 228 75.10 -18.00 40.42
C GLU A 228 75.64 -17.76 39.00
N GLY A 229 76.79 -17.07 38.94
CA GLY A 229 77.27 -16.33 37.77
C GLY A 229 77.37 -17.11 36.46
N GLY A 230 77.17 -16.38 35.35
CA GLY A 230 77.88 -16.65 34.09
C GLY A 230 77.07 -16.83 32.80
N ALA A 231 75.74 -16.99 32.84
CA ALA A 231 74.96 -17.35 31.63
C ALA A 231 73.87 -16.34 31.17
N VAL A 232 73.61 -15.28 31.94
CA VAL A 232 72.39 -14.45 31.82
C VAL A 232 72.32 -13.62 30.54
N VAL A 233 73.45 -13.20 29.96
CA VAL A 233 73.45 -12.41 28.71
C VAL A 233 72.91 -13.25 27.53
N SER A 234 73.23 -14.54 27.48
CA SER A 234 72.76 -15.44 26.42
C SER A 234 71.26 -15.74 26.51
N GLN A 235 70.70 -15.82 27.72
CA GLN A 235 69.27 -16.09 27.94
C GLN A 235 68.39 -14.87 27.68
N LEU A 236 68.89 -13.66 27.96
CA LEU A 236 68.19 -12.43 27.65
C LEU A 236 68.15 -12.17 26.14
N GLU A 237 69.25 -12.45 25.44
CA GLU A 237 69.30 -12.41 23.97
C GLU A 237 68.36 -13.46 23.34
N GLN A 238 68.31 -14.67 23.89
CA GLN A 238 67.36 -15.71 23.45
C GLN A 238 65.90 -15.29 23.65
N LEU A 239 65.55 -14.67 24.79
CA LEU A 239 64.20 -14.17 25.07
C LEU A 239 63.80 -13.01 24.16
N LEU A 240 64.73 -12.10 23.85
CA LEU A 240 64.49 -11.00 22.92
C LEU A 240 64.29 -11.51 21.48
N VAL A 241 65.01 -12.56 21.09
CA VAL A 241 64.83 -13.24 19.80
C VAL A 241 63.48 -13.97 19.75
N GLU A 242 63.10 -14.69 20.81
CA GLU A 242 61.81 -15.36 20.90
C GLU A 242 60.64 -14.38 20.79
N LYS A 243 60.68 -13.27 21.53
CA LYS A 243 59.65 -12.22 21.47
C LYS A 243 59.56 -11.55 20.10
N ARG A 244 60.70 -11.36 19.43
CA ARG A 244 60.73 -10.84 18.05
C ARG A 244 60.07 -11.80 17.07
N ILE A 245 60.32 -13.11 17.19
CA ILE A 245 59.69 -14.15 16.36
C ILE A 245 58.17 -14.19 16.60
N GLU A 246 57.72 -14.07 17.85
CA GLU A 246 56.28 -14.00 18.16
C GLU A 246 55.59 -12.79 17.51
N LEU A 247 56.23 -11.62 17.51
CA LEU A 247 55.70 -10.41 16.88
C LEU A 247 55.67 -10.52 15.35
N GLU A 248 56.75 -11.01 14.73
CA GLU A 248 56.81 -11.20 13.28
C GLU A 248 55.82 -12.25 12.77
N THR A 249 55.65 -13.35 13.53
CA THR A 249 54.65 -14.37 13.19
C THR A 249 53.23 -13.82 13.35
N ALA A 250 52.92 -13.10 14.42
CA ALA A 250 51.63 -12.44 14.60
C ALA A 250 51.34 -11.43 13.48
N MET A 251 52.34 -10.66 13.05
CA MET A 251 52.23 -9.73 11.92
C MET A 251 51.92 -10.46 10.61
N LYS A 252 52.57 -11.60 10.36
CA LYS A 252 52.30 -12.43 9.18
C LYS A 252 50.89 -13.01 9.20
N TYR A 253 50.39 -13.45 10.35
CA TYR A 253 49.01 -13.91 10.52
C TYR A 253 47.99 -12.77 10.39
N ALA A 254 48.29 -11.57 10.87
CA ALA A 254 47.44 -10.40 10.69
C ALA A 254 47.28 -10.02 9.20
N LYS A 255 48.39 -10.04 8.44
CA LYS A 255 48.38 -9.84 6.99
C LYS A 255 47.58 -10.92 6.26
N ALA A 256 47.73 -12.19 6.66
CA ALA A 256 46.94 -13.29 6.10
C ALA A 256 45.45 -13.13 6.39
N ALA A 257 45.09 -12.79 7.63
CA ALA A 257 43.71 -12.54 8.05
C ALA A 257 43.04 -11.38 7.29
N MET A 258 43.80 -10.32 6.99
CA MET A 258 43.34 -9.22 6.15
C MET A 258 43.02 -9.70 4.71
N HIS A 259 43.93 -10.48 4.11
CA HIS A 259 43.70 -11.04 2.77
C HIS A 259 42.53 -12.03 2.73
N GLU A 260 42.27 -12.74 3.82
CA GLU A 260 41.12 -13.64 3.98
C GLU A 260 39.82 -12.94 4.37
N ARG A 261 39.81 -11.59 4.43
CA ARG A 261 38.67 -10.75 4.84
C ARG A 261 38.17 -11.02 6.28
N GLN A 262 39.05 -11.53 7.15
CA GLN A 262 38.74 -11.76 8.56
C GLN A 262 39.16 -10.54 9.41
N TYR A 263 38.54 -9.39 9.16
CA TYR A 263 38.97 -8.10 9.73
C TYR A 263 38.96 -8.05 11.26
N ASP A 264 38.04 -8.78 11.92
CA ASP A 264 37.98 -8.85 13.39
C ASP A 264 39.14 -9.65 14.02
N THR A 265 39.72 -10.58 13.26
CA THR A 265 40.90 -11.34 13.72
C THR A 265 42.19 -10.57 13.44
N ALA A 266 42.25 -9.89 12.28
CA ALA A 266 43.35 -9.01 11.92
C ALA A 266 43.49 -7.84 12.91
N THR A 267 42.38 -7.16 13.25
CA THR A 267 42.35 -6.12 14.28
C THR A 267 42.88 -6.65 15.61
N LYS A 268 42.35 -7.76 16.14
CA LYS A 268 42.82 -8.36 17.41
C LYS A 268 44.32 -8.67 17.43
N LEU A 269 44.84 -9.22 16.34
CA LEU A 269 46.27 -9.53 16.22
C LEU A 269 47.13 -8.26 16.17
N LEU A 270 46.68 -7.24 15.43
CA LEU A 270 47.37 -5.95 15.35
C LEU A 270 47.30 -5.16 16.66
N THR A 271 46.19 -5.20 17.38
CA THR A 271 46.09 -4.61 18.71
C THR A 271 47.08 -5.28 19.66
N LYS A 272 47.23 -6.61 19.59
CA LYS A 272 48.20 -7.36 20.39
C LYS A 272 49.65 -6.93 20.10
N ILE A 273 49.97 -6.65 18.84
CA ILE A 273 51.29 -6.16 18.42
C ILE A 273 51.51 -4.73 18.93
N LEU A 274 50.55 -3.82 18.72
CA LEU A 274 50.66 -2.41 19.11
C LEU A 274 50.66 -2.19 20.63
N VAL A 275 50.07 -3.09 21.41
CA VAL A 275 50.16 -3.07 22.87
C VAL A 275 51.57 -3.43 23.36
N GLN A 276 52.28 -4.28 22.61
CA GLN A 276 53.64 -4.71 22.96
C GLN A 276 54.71 -3.75 22.41
N ASP A 277 54.52 -3.24 21.19
CA ASP A 277 55.33 -2.20 20.57
C ASP A 277 54.42 -1.09 19.97
N PRO A 278 54.12 -0.04 20.75
CA PRO A 278 53.31 1.08 20.29
C PRO A 278 53.92 1.88 19.14
N SER A 279 55.23 1.72 18.89
CA SER A 279 56.02 2.45 17.88
C SER A 279 56.15 1.71 16.54
N ASP A 280 55.59 0.51 16.40
CA ASP A 280 55.65 -0.27 15.15
C ASP A 280 54.80 0.39 14.04
N ARG A 281 55.50 1.00 13.08
CA ARG A 281 54.89 1.71 11.94
C ARG A 281 54.15 0.80 10.97
N ASP A 282 54.59 -0.45 10.83
CA ASP A 282 53.98 -1.38 9.89
C ASP A 282 52.66 -1.92 10.46
N ALA A 283 52.59 -2.13 11.78
CA ALA A 283 51.36 -2.53 12.47
C ALA A 283 50.30 -1.43 12.43
N GLN A 284 50.68 -0.16 12.60
CA GLN A 284 49.77 0.99 12.52
C GLN A 284 49.16 1.13 11.12
N ARG A 285 49.98 1.06 10.06
CA ARG A 285 49.51 1.13 8.67
C ARG A 285 48.59 -0.02 8.31
N LEU A 286 48.91 -1.24 8.75
CA LEU A 286 48.06 -2.40 8.49
C LEU A 286 46.73 -2.30 9.24
N MET A 287 46.72 -1.74 10.45
CA MET A 287 45.50 -1.53 11.24
C MET A 287 44.56 -0.54 10.56
N GLU A 288 45.09 0.56 10.05
CA GLU A 288 44.34 1.55 9.28
C GLU A 288 43.72 0.93 8.02
N GLN A 289 44.51 0.15 7.26
CA GLN A 289 44.00 -0.57 6.07
C GLN A 289 42.90 -1.59 6.40
N VAL A 290 42.99 -2.25 7.56
CA VAL A 290 41.99 -3.22 8.01
C VAL A 290 40.69 -2.51 8.43
N GLU A 291 40.78 -1.36 9.11
CA GLU A 291 39.62 -0.53 9.49
C GLU A 291 38.89 0.02 8.26
N GLU A 292 39.63 0.57 7.28
CA GLU A 292 39.05 1.03 6.01
C GLU A 292 38.34 -0.11 5.27
N ALA A 293 38.99 -1.28 5.14
CA ALA A 293 38.40 -2.43 4.48
C ALA A 293 37.13 -2.92 5.19
N LYS A 294 37.09 -2.88 6.52
CA LYS A 294 35.91 -3.22 7.32
C LYS A 294 34.75 -2.24 7.08
N LEU A 295 35.03 -0.94 7.02
CA LEU A 295 34.02 0.08 6.73
C LEU A 295 33.44 -0.08 5.32
N THR A 296 34.28 -0.38 4.32
CA THR A 296 33.80 -0.62 2.95
C THR A 296 32.88 -1.85 2.85
N GLU A 297 33.18 -2.93 3.57
CA GLU A 297 32.33 -4.12 3.56
C GLU A 297 30.99 -3.91 4.27
N GLU A 298 30.97 -3.19 5.40
CA GLU A 298 29.72 -2.83 6.08
C GLU A 298 28.84 -1.91 5.19
N LYS A 299 29.45 -0.96 4.47
CA LYS A 299 28.74 -0.13 3.50
C LYS A 299 28.12 -0.97 2.38
N ASP A 300 28.89 -1.85 1.75
CA ASP A 300 28.40 -2.76 0.69
C ASP A 300 27.27 -3.66 1.21
N ARG A 301 27.33 -4.09 2.48
CA ARG A 301 26.31 -4.91 3.13
C ARG A 301 25.02 -4.15 3.35
N LEU A 302 25.11 -2.88 3.76
CA LEU A 302 23.97 -1.97 3.91
C LEU A 302 23.30 -1.70 2.56
N GLU A 303 24.08 -1.39 1.52
CA GLU A 303 23.56 -1.18 0.16
C GLU A 303 22.83 -2.42 -0.37
N ARG A 304 23.39 -3.61 -0.17
CA ARG A 304 22.70 -4.87 -0.55
C ARG A 304 21.41 -5.09 0.23
N ARG A 305 21.31 -4.65 1.49
CA ARG A 305 20.08 -4.76 2.28
C ARG A 305 19.00 -3.84 1.75
N ILE A 306 19.34 -2.59 1.42
CA ILE A 306 18.42 -1.61 0.84
C ILE A 306 17.84 -2.15 -0.48
N VAL A 307 18.69 -2.66 -1.38
CA VAL A 307 18.24 -3.24 -2.66
C VAL A 307 17.35 -4.48 -2.46
N MET A 308 17.61 -5.29 -1.43
CA MET A 308 16.78 -6.46 -1.11
C MET A 308 15.42 -6.05 -0.52
N ASP A 309 15.37 -5.03 0.34
CA ASP A 309 14.13 -4.48 0.89
C ASP A 309 13.28 -3.81 -0.22
N GLU A 310 13.90 -3.08 -1.15
CA GLU A 310 13.24 -2.53 -2.34
C GLU A 310 12.67 -3.64 -3.22
N ARG A 311 13.43 -4.70 -3.50
CA ARG A 311 12.95 -5.86 -4.26
C ARG A 311 11.84 -6.62 -3.55
N GLN A 312 11.89 -6.73 -2.22
CA GLN A 312 10.82 -7.36 -1.44
C GLN A 312 9.54 -6.52 -1.49
N MET A 313 9.65 -5.19 -1.38
CA MET A 313 8.50 -4.30 -1.58
C MET A 313 7.91 -4.43 -2.99
N ILE A 314 8.75 -4.44 -4.04
CA ILE A 314 8.28 -4.63 -5.43
C ILE A 314 7.63 -6.01 -5.61
N HIS A 315 8.21 -7.07 -5.03
CA HIS A 315 7.67 -8.42 -5.16
C HIS A 315 6.38 -8.63 -4.36
N ASP A 316 6.21 -7.97 -3.22
CA ASP A 316 4.97 -7.97 -2.45
C ASP A 316 3.86 -7.17 -3.18
N VAL A 317 4.24 -6.11 -3.91
CA VAL A 317 3.35 -5.38 -4.83
C VAL A 317 2.96 -6.25 -6.04
N ILE A 318 3.89 -7.00 -6.63
CA ILE A 318 3.61 -7.89 -7.78
C ILE A 318 2.77 -9.11 -7.34
N LYS A 319 3.00 -9.67 -6.16
CA LYS A 319 2.15 -10.75 -5.60
C LYS A 319 0.72 -10.30 -5.34
N ALA A 320 0.50 -9.00 -5.11
CA ALA A 320 -0.83 -8.41 -5.02
C ALA A 320 -1.49 -8.18 -6.41
N GLN A 321 -0.81 -8.48 -7.52
CA GLN A 321 -1.27 -8.19 -8.89
C GLN A 321 -1.54 -9.39 -9.80
N VAL A 322 -1.48 -10.64 -9.33
CA VAL A 322 -1.82 -11.78 -10.20
C VAL A 322 -3.32 -12.02 -10.20
N VAL A 323 -4.02 -11.29 -11.08
CA VAL A 323 -5.31 -11.71 -11.61
C VAL A 323 -5.07 -13.04 -12.34
N PRO A 324 -5.77 -14.14 -12.03
CA PRO A 324 -5.68 -15.33 -12.86
C PRO A 324 -6.21 -14.99 -14.26
N GLU A 325 -5.44 -15.31 -15.31
CA GLU A 325 -5.88 -15.18 -16.70
C GLU A 325 -7.28 -15.79 -16.83
N ALA A 326 -8.26 -14.92 -17.10
CA ALA A 326 -9.61 -15.33 -17.37
C ALA A 326 -9.58 -16.17 -18.64
N LYS A 327 -9.63 -17.50 -18.45
CA LYS A 327 -9.89 -18.46 -19.51
C LYS A 327 -11.21 -18.02 -20.15
N THR A 328 -11.13 -17.50 -21.36
CA THR A 328 -12.28 -17.12 -22.17
C THR A 328 -13.11 -18.36 -22.43
N VAL A 329 -14.09 -18.62 -21.55
CA VAL A 329 -15.18 -19.50 -21.86
C VAL A 329 -15.99 -18.75 -22.91
N GLY A 330 -15.80 -19.14 -24.18
CA GLY A 330 -16.63 -18.68 -25.27
C GLY A 330 -18.09 -18.88 -24.87
N PHE A 331 -18.79 -17.78 -24.63
CA PHE A 331 -20.22 -17.79 -24.49
C PHE A 331 -20.78 -18.20 -25.85
N VAL A 332 -21.11 -19.47 -26.00
CA VAL A 332 -22.13 -19.87 -26.97
C VAL A 332 -23.42 -19.23 -26.44
N PRO A 333 -24.04 -18.29 -27.17
CA PRO A 333 -25.30 -17.73 -26.73
C PRO A 333 -26.29 -18.89 -26.57
N PRO A 334 -27.10 -18.91 -25.49
CA PRO A 334 -28.15 -19.91 -25.38
C PRO A 334 -29.02 -19.83 -26.64
N PRO A 335 -29.42 -20.98 -27.23
CA PRO A 335 -30.39 -20.94 -28.32
C PRO A 335 -31.60 -20.16 -27.84
N SER A 336 -31.93 -19.10 -28.58
CA SER A 336 -33.12 -18.29 -28.35
C SER A 336 -34.34 -19.23 -28.21
N PRO A 337 -35.20 -19.05 -27.19
CA PRO A 337 -36.39 -19.90 -27.01
C PRO A 337 -37.47 -19.71 -28.09
N TYR A 338 -37.19 -18.99 -29.18
CA TYR A 338 -38.13 -18.73 -30.26
C TYR A 338 -37.69 -19.45 -31.55
N GLY A 339 -38.02 -20.73 -31.65
CA GLY A 339 -37.82 -21.54 -32.86
C GLY A 339 -39.00 -21.54 -33.84
N THR A 340 -40.07 -20.77 -33.58
CA THR A 340 -41.32 -20.82 -34.37
C THR A 340 -41.44 -19.71 -35.42
N SER A 341 -40.91 -18.51 -35.19
CA SER A 341 -41.05 -17.39 -36.15
C SER A 341 -40.22 -17.57 -37.42
N GLU A 342 -39.06 -18.26 -37.36
CA GLU A 342 -38.25 -18.56 -38.55
C GLU A 342 -38.89 -19.63 -39.44
N GLN A 343 -39.63 -20.58 -38.87
CA GLN A 343 -40.33 -21.62 -39.64
C GLN A 343 -41.56 -21.05 -40.36
N PHE A 344 -42.28 -20.12 -39.73
CA PHE A 344 -43.43 -19.45 -40.33
C PHE A 344 -43.02 -18.47 -41.44
N SER A 345 -41.95 -17.70 -41.24
CA SER A 345 -41.41 -16.81 -42.28
C SER A 345 -40.86 -17.57 -43.49
N ALA A 346 -40.28 -18.76 -43.29
CA ALA A 346 -39.85 -19.64 -44.38
C ALA A 346 -41.03 -20.16 -45.23
N LYS A 347 -42.20 -20.44 -44.62
CA LYS A 347 -43.42 -20.81 -45.35
C LYS A 347 -43.95 -19.68 -46.22
N LEU A 348 -43.85 -18.43 -45.74
CA LEU A 348 -44.29 -17.23 -46.47
C LEU A 348 -43.40 -16.86 -47.67
N GLN A 349 -42.19 -17.41 -47.77
CA GLN A 349 -41.29 -17.20 -48.91
C GLN A 349 -41.44 -18.22 -50.04
N GLN A 350 -42.29 -19.24 -49.89
CA GLN A 350 -42.49 -20.26 -50.92
C GLN A 350 -43.15 -19.64 -52.16
N PRO A 351 -42.67 -19.97 -53.38
CA PRO A 351 -43.26 -19.47 -54.61
C PRO A 351 -44.60 -20.15 -54.88
N ILE A 352 -45.63 -19.36 -55.16
CA ILE A 352 -46.97 -19.83 -55.52
C ILE A 352 -47.39 -19.22 -56.85
N SER A 353 -48.11 -20.02 -57.64
CA SER A 353 -48.74 -19.59 -58.88
C SER A 353 -50.26 -19.68 -58.72
N LEU A 354 -50.97 -18.57 -58.94
CA LEU A 354 -52.41 -18.42 -58.75
C LEU A 354 -53.04 -17.95 -60.07
N ASP A 355 -54.15 -18.54 -60.50
CA ASP A 355 -54.90 -18.10 -61.68
C ASP A 355 -56.40 -18.15 -61.35
N PHE A 356 -56.93 -17.03 -60.86
CA PHE A 356 -58.33 -16.88 -60.50
C PHE A 356 -58.97 -15.82 -61.39
N SER A 357 -60.17 -16.13 -61.89
CA SER A 357 -61.00 -15.22 -62.69
C SER A 357 -62.39 -15.21 -62.08
N GLU A 358 -62.79 -14.06 -61.50
CA GLU A 358 -64.12 -13.85 -60.89
C GLU A 358 -64.49 -14.88 -59.80
N VAL A 359 -63.56 -15.17 -58.89
CA VAL A 359 -63.79 -16.12 -57.77
C VAL A 359 -64.05 -15.34 -56.48
N ALA A 360 -64.92 -15.86 -55.59
CA ALA A 360 -65.19 -15.21 -54.32
C ALA A 360 -63.93 -15.15 -53.43
N LEU A 361 -63.74 -14.04 -52.71
CA LEU A 361 -62.57 -13.82 -51.84
C LEU A 361 -62.40 -14.94 -50.80
N GLY A 362 -63.49 -15.45 -50.22
CA GLY A 362 -63.45 -16.56 -49.26
C GLY A 362 -62.78 -17.81 -49.86
N ASP A 363 -63.20 -18.23 -51.04
CA ASP A 363 -62.67 -19.42 -51.71
C ASP A 363 -61.18 -19.24 -52.09
N VAL A 364 -60.78 -18.02 -52.43
CA VAL A 364 -59.37 -17.69 -52.72
C VAL A 364 -58.53 -17.73 -51.44
N VAL A 365 -59.03 -17.19 -50.32
CA VAL A 365 -58.32 -17.21 -49.03
C VAL A 365 -58.17 -18.64 -48.52
N ASP A 366 -59.22 -19.45 -48.60
CA ASP A 366 -59.20 -20.86 -48.18
C ASP A 366 -58.24 -21.67 -49.05
N PHE A 367 -58.25 -21.48 -50.38
CA PHE A 367 -57.30 -22.13 -51.29
C PHE A 367 -55.84 -21.76 -50.98
N VAL A 368 -55.58 -20.49 -50.67
CA VAL A 368 -54.24 -20.01 -50.32
C VAL A 368 -53.81 -20.53 -48.94
N ALA A 369 -54.72 -20.58 -47.97
CA ALA A 369 -54.47 -21.13 -46.63
C ALA A 369 -54.14 -22.64 -46.69
N ASP A 370 -54.94 -23.41 -47.43
CA ASP A 370 -54.76 -24.86 -47.60
C ASP A 370 -53.54 -25.19 -48.47
N GLY A 371 -53.33 -24.43 -49.55
CA GLY A 371 -52.22 -24.65 -50.49
C GLY A 371 -50.84 -24.35 -49.91
N ALA A 372 -50.75 -23.42 -48.96
CA ALA A 372 -49.49 -23.04 -48.31
C ALA A 372 -49.35 -23.57 -46.86
N GLY A 373 -50.39 -24.17 -46.30
CA GLY A 373 -50.39 -24.67 -44.92
C GLY A 373 -50.16 -23.56 -43.89
N ILE A 374 -50.82 -22.41 -44.10
CA ILE A 374 -50.83 -21.24 -43.21
C ILE A 374 -52.26 -20.90 -42.80
N SER A 375 -52.44 -20.44 -41.56
CA SER A 375 -53.75 -19.99 -41.08
C SER A 375 -53.98 -18.56 -41.53
N ILE A 376 -55.04 -18.30 -42.30
CA ILE A 376 -55.46 -16.94 -42.65
C ILE A 376 -56.77 -16.65 -41.93
N ILE A 377 -56.80 -15.58 -41.14
CA ILE A 377 -57.96 -15.20 -40.34
C ILE A 377 -58.56 -13.92 -40.95
N PRO A 378 -59.71 -14.01 -41.64
CA PRO A 378 -60.42 -12.82 -42.09
C PRO A 378 -61.20 -12.18 -40.93
N SER A 379 -61.20 -10.84 -40.86
CA SER A 379 -62.07 -10.08 -39.95
C SER A 379 -63.56 -10.37 -40.20
N PRO A 380 -64.40 -10.43 -39.14
CA PRO A 380 -65.84 -10.67 -39.26
C PRO A 380 -66.61 -9.58 -40.03
N GLN A 381 -66.01 -8.43 -40.30
CA GLN A 381 -66.61 -7.33 -41.05
C GLN A 381 -66.33 -7.39 -42.57
N LEU A 382 -65.58 -8.41 -43.03
CA LEU A 382 -65.29 -8.62 -44.45
C LEU A 382 -66.41 -9.40 -45.14
N ASP A 383 -66.92 -8.87 -46.25
CA ASP A 383 -67.90 -9.55 -47.10
C ASP A 383 -67.26 -10.64 -47.97
N LEU A 384 -66.91 -11.77 -47.34
CA LEU A 384 -66.21 -12.90 -47.97
C LEU A 384 -66.96 -13.57 -49.13
N LYS A 385 -68.29 -13.40 -49.21
CA LYS A 385 -69.17 -14.09 -50.19
C LYS A 385 -69.50 -13.27 -51.44
N ASN A 386 -69.48 -11.94 -51.35
CA ASN A 386 -69.94 -11.07 -52.44
C ASN A 386 -68.79 -10.37 -53.17
N GLN A 387 -67.56 -10.43 -52.63
CA GLN A 387 -66.40 -9.78 -53.22
C GLN A 387 -65.70 -10.74 -54.19
N LEU A 388 -65.77 -10.43 -55.48
CA LEU A 388 -65.13 -11.21 -56.55
C LEU A 388 -63.68 -10.73 -56.77
N VAL A 389 -62.77 -11.68 -56.98
CA VAL A 389 -61.33 -11.47 -57.13
C VAL A 389 -60.85 -12.12 -58.43
N SER A 390 -60.08 -11.34 -59.19
CA SER A 390 -59.37 -11.82 -60.38
C SER A 390 -57.88 -11.54 -60.21
N ILE A 391 -57.08 -12.59 -60.04
CA ILE A 391 -55.64 -12.47 -59.82
C ILE A 391 -54.91 -13.55 -60.60
N LYS A 392 -53.90 -13.15 -61.37
CA LYS A 392 -53.04 -14.05 -62.14
C LYS A 392 -51.59 -13.79 -61.78
N VAL A 393 -50.98 -14.74 -61.11
CA VAL A 393 -49.64 -14.65 -60.53
C VAL A 393 -48.87 -15.90 -60.88
N LYS A 394 -47.61 -15.77 -61.30
CA LYS A 394 -46.73 -16.89 -61.61
C LYS A 394 -45.43 -16.76 -60.82
N ASP A 395 -45.05 -17.82 -60.14
CA ASP A 395 -43.78 -17.97 -59.41
C ASP A 395 -43.47 -16.80 -58.44
N LEU A 396 -44.47 -16.34 -57.69
CA LEU A 396 -44.33 -15.20 -56.77
C LEU A 396 -44.27 -15.70 -55.32
N PRO A 397 -43.41 -15.14 -54.45
CA PRO A 397 -43.43 -15.46 -53.03
C PRO A 397 -44.82 -15.24 -52.42
N LEU A 398 -45.27 -16.18 -51.59
CA LEU A 398 -46.60 -16.18 -50.98
C LEU A 398 -46.93 -14.86 -50.26
N GLU A 399 -45.98 -14.31 -49.49
CA GLU A 399 -46.15 -13.01 -48.82
C GLU A 399 -46.50 -11.89 -49.81
N GLN A 400 -45.82 -11.89 -50.96
CA GLN A 400 -46.02 -10.89 -51.99
C GLN A 400 -47.34 -11.10 -52.75
N ALA A 401 -47.77 -12.36 -52.92
CA ALA A 401 -49.08 -12.69 -53.48
C ALA A 401 -50.22 -12.20 -52.59
N ILE A 402 -50.13 -12.45 -51.28
CA ILE A 402 -51.09 -11.95 -50.27
C ILE A 402 -51.09 -10.42 -50.25
N LYS A 403 -49.91 -9.79 -50.34
CA LYS A 403 -49.79 -8.33 -50.41
C LYS A 403 -50.50 -7.72 -51.62
N TYR A 404 -50.36 -8.31 -52.81
CA TYR A 404 -51.03 -7.82 -54.01
C TYR A 404 -52.53 -8.07 -53.97
N LEU A 405 -52.95 -9.22 -53.43
CA LEU A 405 -54.35 -9.54 -53.20
C LEU A 405 -54.99 -8.52 -52.26
N ALA A 406 -54.40 -8.29 -51.09
CA ALA A 406 -54.88 -7.33 -50.11
C ALA A 406 -54.93 -5.91 -50.69
N LYS A 407 -53.87 -5.49 -51.40
CA LYS A 407 -53.80 -4.17 -52.04
C LYS A 407 -54.87 -3.95 -53.12
N SER A 408 -55.21 -4.99 -53.89
CA SER A 408 -56.23 -4.89 -54.94
C SER A 408 -57.65 -4.63 -54.39
N LEU A 409 -57.90 -5.02 -53.14
CA LEU A 409 -59.20 -4.92 -52.47
C LEU A 409 -59.23 -3.82 -51.40
N SER A 410 -58.21 -2.96 -51.35
CA SER A 410 -58.01 -1.97 -50.28
C SER A 410 -57.99 -2.57 -48.87
N LEU A 411 -57.62 -3.84 -48.76
CA LEU A 411 -57.41 -4.56 -47.52
C LEU A 411 -55.96 -4.42 -47.06
N SER A 412 -55.78 -4.51 -45.76
CA SER A 412 -54.48 -4.62 -45.12
C SER A 412 -54.33 -6.02 -44.54
N TYR A 413 -53.09 -6.49 -44.45
CA TYR A 413 -52.77 -7.75 -43.80
C TYR A 413 -51.72 -7.51 -42.73
N ARG A 414 -51.81 -8.23 -41.61
CA ARG A 414 -50.81 -8.24 -40.54
C ARG A 414 -50.37 -9.69 -40.34
N ILE A 415 -49.05 -9.88 -40.35
CA ILE A 415 -48.44 -11.19 -40.10
C ILE A 415 -48.25 -11.32 -38.59
N GLU A 416 -48.93 -12.28 -37.98
CA GLU A 416 -48.71 -12.66 -36.57
C GLU A 416 -47.82 -13.91 -36.47
N GLN A 417 -47.63 -14.46 -35.27
CA GLN A 417 -46.67 -15.53 -35.03
C GLN A 417 -47.01 -16.83 -35.79
N ASP A 418 -48.29 -17.16 -35.96
CA ASP A 418 -48.76 -18.41 -36.59
C ASP A 418 -49.90 -18.20 -37.63
N ALA A 419 -50.32 -16.95 -37.86
CA ALA A 419 -51.46 -16.64 -38.75
C ALA A 419 -51.30 -15.29 -39.47
N VAL A 420 -51.99 -15.14 -40.60
CA VAL A 420 -52.11 -13.87 -41.33
C VAL A 420 -53.51 -13.31 -41.10
N LEU A 421 -53.59 -12.14 -40.45
CA LEU A 421 -54.85 -11.42 -40.22
C LEU A 421 -55.14 -10.52 -41.43
N LEU A 422 -56.31 -10.67 -42.05
CA LEU A 422 -56.80 -9.81 -43.12
C LEU A 422 -57.94 -8.94 -42.59
N ALA A 423 -57.81 -7.62 -42.73
CA ALA A 423 -58.83 -6.65 -42.30
C ALA A 423 -58.75 -5.36 -43.13
N THR A 424 -59.79 -4.53 -43.06
CA THR A 424 -59.79 -3.22 -43.75
C THR A 424 -58.78 -2.28 -43.10
N LYS A 425 -58.30 -1.29 -43.86
CA LYS A 425 -57.34 -0.30 -43.34
C LYS A 425 -57.92 0.49 -42.15
N GLU A 426 -59.21 0.80 -42.19
CA GLU A 426 -59.92 1.48 -41.10
C GLU A 426 -59.99 0.64 -39.82
N GLU A 427 -60.07 -0.69 -39.93
CA GLU A 427 -60.13 -1.59 -38.77
C GLU A 427 -58.76 -1.77 -38.09
N PHE A 428 -57.67 -1.73 -38.86
CA PHE A 428 -56.32 -1.67 -38.29
C PHE A 428 -56.00 -0.32 -37.65
N GLU A 429 -56.60 0.77 -38.12
CA GLU A 429 -56.45 2.11 -37.54
C GLU A 429 -57.35 2.31 -36.31
N ASN A 430 -58.54 1.68 -36.27
CA ASN A 430 -59.51 1.75 -35.17
C ASN A 430 -59.35 0.64 -34.12
N GLN A 431 -58.13 0.16 -33.89
CA GLN A 431 -57.89 -0.77 -32.77
C GLN A 431 -58.22 -0.08 -31.44
N ALA A 432 -58.93 -0.79 -30.56
CA ALA A 432 -59.35 -0.24 -29.28
C ALA A 432 -58.12 0.22 -28.47
N MET A 433 -58.12 1.51 -28.12
CA MET A 433 -57.09 2.09 -27.28
C MET A 433 -57.31 1.63 -25.85
N GLU A 434 -56.32 0.93 -25.29
CA GLU A 434 -56.31 0.52 -23.90
C GLU A 434 -55.48 1.51 -23.09
N THR A 435 -55.87 1.72 -21.83
CA THR A 435 -55.03 2.46 -20.86
C THR A 435 -54.56 1.48 -19.80
N ARG A 436 -53.24 1.34 -19.64
CA ARG A 436 -52.62 0.54 -18.59
C ARG A 436 -51.72 1.40 -17.72
N VAL A 437 -51.69 1.06 -16.43
CA VAL A 437 -50.81 1.68 -15.44
C VAL A 437 -49.72 0.69 -15.08
N PHE A 438 -48.48 1.06 -15.34
CA PHE A 438 -47.30 0.27 -14.98
C PHE A 438 -46.63 0.87 -13.75
N PHE A 439 -46.59 0.12 -12.65
CA PHE A 439 -45.87 0.53 -11.44
C PHE A 439 -44.42 0.07 -11.52
N LEU A 440 -43.48 1.01 -11.40
CA LEU A 440 -42.04 0.70 -11.36
C LEU A 440 -41.60 0.35 -9.94
N ARG A 441 -40.75 -0.67 -9.81
CA ARG A 441 -40.17 -1.07 -8.53
C ARG A 441 -39.03 -0.16 -8.10
N SER A 442 -38.20 0.29 -9.05
CA SER A 442 -37.04 1.14 -8.75
C SER A 442 -37.35 2.64 -8.72
N GLY A 443 -38.57 3.04 -9.12
CA GLY A 443 -38.93 4.43 -9.40
C GLY A 443 -38.16 5.01 -10.60
N PHE A 444 -38.53 6.22 -11.02
CA PHE A 444 -37.77 6.97 -12.01
C PHE A 444 -36.60 7.65 -11.30
N SER A 445 -35.40 7.06 -11.34
CA SER A 445 -34.19 7.81 -10.98
C SER A 445 -34.02 8.93 -12.02
N PRO A 446 -33.97 10.21 -11.63
CA PRO A 446 -33.64 11.27 -12.57
C PRO A 446 -32.22 11.00 -13.05
N ALA A 447 -32.10 10.53 -14.28
CA ALA A 447 -30.85 10.41 -15.01
C ALA A 447 -30.40 11.80 -15.48
N THR A 448 -30.33 12.77 -14.57
CA THR A 448 -29.66 14.04 -14.82
C THR A 448 -28.16 13.80 -14.66
N LEU A 449 -27.52 13.44 -15.77
CA LEU A 449 -26.09 13.62 -15.93
C LEU A 449 -25.85 15.13 -16.09
N GLU A 450 -25.61 15.83 -14.98
CA GLU A 450 -24.97 17.15 -15.05
C GLU A 450 -23.55 16.95 -15.56
N VAL A 451 -23.39 17.15 -16.87
CA VAL A 451 -22.08 17.30 -17.51
C VAL A 451 -21.54 18.66 -17.07
N SER A 452 -20.71 18.66 -16.03
CA SER A 452 -19.79 19.78 -15.84
C SER A 452 -18.70 19.70 -16.92
N ALA A 453 -18.89 20.56 -17.93
CA ALA A 453 -17.90 21.14 -18.83
C ALA A 453 -16.97 20.20 -19.62
N VAL A 454 -17.34 19.90 -20.87
CA VAL A 454 -16.50 20.13 -22.07
C VAL A 454 -17.43 20.43 -23.24
N GLU A 455 -17.19 21.55 -23.91
CA GLU A 455 -17.92 22.01 -25.09
C GLU A 455 -17.75 21.08 -26.31
N GLN A 456 -18.79 21.08 -27.16
CA GLN A 456 -18.83 20.61 -28.54
C GLN A 456 -18.74 19.10 -28.80
N GLY A 457 -19.92 18.48 -28.75
CA GLY A 457 -20.22 17.24 -29.46
C GLY A 457 -21.65 16.83 -29.17
N SER A 458 -22.56 17.06 -30.13
CA SER A 458 -23.95 16.58 -30.09
C SER A 458 -23.95 15.05 -30.05
N LEU A 459 -23.81 14.49 -28.85
CA LEU A 459 -24.03 13.09 -28.56
C LEU A 459 -25.33 13.03 -27.76
N ILE A 460 -26.39 12.71 -28.51
CA ILE A 460 -27.74 12.30 -28.11
C ILE A 460 -27.89 12.14 -26.58
N GLN A 461 -28.35 13.21 -25.94
CA GLN A 461 -28.95 13.19 -24.60
C GLN A 461 -30.22 12.33 -24.67
N MET A 462 -30.16 11.05 -24.29
CA MET A 462 -31.36 10.24 -24.07
C MET A 462 -31.88 10.54 -22.66
N GLU A 463 -32.84 11.46 -22.56
CA GLU A 463 -33.20 12.16 -21.31
C GLU A 463 -34.34 11.54 -20.49
N SER A 464 -35.11 10.55 -20.97
CA SER A 464 -36.11 9.90 -20.13
C SER A 464 -36.56 8.55 -20.68
N ILE A 465 -36.97 7.62 -19.80
CA ILE A 465 -37.65 6.37 -20.17
C ILE A 465 -38.85 6.66 -21.09
N LYS A 466 -39.51 7.81 -20.90
CA LYS A 466 -40.58 8.33 -21.77
C LYS A 466 -40.13 8.54 -23.22
N ASP A 467 -38.94 9.09 -23.43
CA ASP A 467 -38.41 9.39 -24.76
C ASP A 467 -37.96 8.12 -25.47
N LEU A 468 -37.37 7.18 -24.72
CA LEU A 468 -37.02 5.85 -25.24
C LEU A 468 -38.27 5.09 -25.73
N ILE A 469 -39.35 5.11 -24.95
CA ILE A 469 -40.61 4.45 -25.31
C ILE A 469 -41.23 5.13 -26.54
N THR A 470 -41.20 6.46 -26.60
CA THR A 470 -41.76 7.24 -27.72
C THR A 470 -40.98 7.05 -29.02
N GLN A 471 -39.66 6.85 -28.95
CA GLN A 471 -38.84 6.57 -30.14
C GLN A 471 -38.92 5.11 -30.60
N THR A 472 -39.09 4.15 -29.68
CA THR A 472 -39.04 2.72 -30.00
C THR A 472 -40.39 2.17 -30.45
N ILE A 473 -41.49 2.71 -29.92
CA ILE A 473 -42.84 2.19 -30.16
C ILE A 473 -43.63 3.19 -31.03
N PRO A 474 -44.17 2.79 -32.19
CA PRO A 474 -45.03 3.64 -33.01
C PRO A 474 -46.21 4.19 -32.20
N GLN A 475 -46.36 5.52 -32.18
CA GLN A 475 -47.42 6.20 -31.47
C GLN A 475 -48.54 6.61 -32.44
N PRO A 476 -49.73 5.98 -32.37
CA PRO A 476 -50.90 6.43 -33.11
C PRO A 476 -51.37 7.81 -32.58
N PRO A 477 -52.15 8.57 -33.37
CA PRO A 477 -52.53 9.95 -33.06
C PRO A 477 -53.27 10.15 -31.72
N ASP A 478 -53.89 9.10 -31.17
CA ASP A 478 -54.60 9.14 -29.88
C ASP A 478 -53.82 8.55 -28.69
N SER A 479 -52.55 8.19 -28.89
CA SER A 479 -51.72 7.63 -27.81
C SER A 479 -51.28 8.71 -26.81
N LYS A 480 -51.26 8.36 -25.52
CA LYS A 480 -50.83 9.24 -24.43
C LYS A 480 -49.90 8.51 -23.50
N LEU A 481 -48.78 9.14 -23.16
CA LEU A 481 -47.83 8.61 -22.18
C LEU A 481 -47.61 9.66 -21.07
N VAL A 482 -48.05 9.33 -19.87
CA VAL A 482 -47.96 10.20 -18.68
C VAL A 482 -47.12 9.50 -17.63
N VAL A 483 -46.11 10.19 -17.13
CA VAL A 483 -45.26 9.75 -16.03
C VAL A 483 -45.75 10.41 -14.76
N ASP A 484 -46.10 9.63 -13.74
CA ASP A 484 -46.36 10.12 -12.39
C ASP A 484 -45.16 9.79 -11.50
N ASP A 485 -44.28 10.77 -11.30
CA ASP A 485 -43.06 10.64 -10.49
C ASP A 485 -43.37 10.36 -9.02
N ARG A 486 -44.51 10.83 -8.50
CA ARG A 486 -44.89 10.66 -7.11
C ARG A 486 -45.30 9.21 -6.82
N LEU A 487 -46.00 8.59 -7.76
CA LEU A 487 -46.41 7.18 -7.67
C LEU A 487 -45.38 6.22 -8.27
N GLY A 488 -44.35 6.72 -8.96
CA GLY A 488 -43.41 5.90 -9.72
C GLY A 488 -44.12 5.07 -10.79
N ALA A 489 -45.15 5.65 -11.42
CA ALA A 489 -46.04 4.93 -12.33
C ALA A 489 -46.02 5.54 -13.74
N LEU A 490 -46.02 4.68 -14.75
CA LEU A 490 -46.20 5.05 -16.15
C LEU A 490 -47.64 4.74 -16.56
N ILE A 491 -48.41 5.77 -16.88
CA ILE A 491 -49.76 5.64 -17.42
C ILE A 491 -49.65 5.73 -18.94
N ALA A 492 -49.90 4.62 -19.62
CA ALA A 492 -49.80 4.52 -21.07
C ALA A 492 -51.17 4.20 -21.67
N THR A 493 -51.62 5.05 -22.59
CA THR A 493 -52.79 4.85 -23.44
C THR A 493 -52.30 4.55 -24.85
N ASN A 494 -52.46 3.32 -25.32
CA ASN A 494 -52.02 2.87 -26.66
C ASN A 494 -52.81 1.61 -27.09
N THR A 495 -52.56 1.11 -28.30
CA THR A 495 -53.10 -0.18 -28.76
C THR A 495 -52.60 -1.34 -27.88
N GLY A 496 -53.39 -2.42 -27.77
CA GLY A 496 -53.05 -3.58 -26.93
C GLY A 496 -51.66 -4.16 -27.23
N ASP A 497 -51.30 -4.26 -28.51
CA ASP A 497 -49.99 -4.75 -28.97
C ASP A 497 -48.84 -3.85 -28.49
N ASN A 498 -49.01 -2.53 -28.64
CA ASN A 498 -48.01 -1.54 -28.22
C ASN A 498 -47.85 -1.52 -26.69
N LEU A 499 -48.92 -1.74 -25.93
CA LEU A 499 -48.86 -1.86 -24.48
C LEU A 499 -48.11 -3.12 -24.05
N GLN A 500 -48.27 -4.24 -24.76
CA GLN A 500 -47.51 -5.46 -24.48
C GLN A 500 -46.01 -5.28 -24.80
N LEU A 501 -45.68 -4.56 -25.87
CA LEU A 501 -44.29 -4.16 -26.16
C LEU A 501 -43.74 -3.22 -25.08
N THR A 502 -44.54 -2.26 -24.64
CA THR A 502 -44.17 -1.34 -23.53
C THR A 502 -43.89 -2.13 -22.26
N GLU A 503 -44.75 -3.09 -21.89
CA GLU A 503 -44.58 -3.95 -20.73
C GLU A 503 -43.29 -4.77 -20.79
N ARG A 504 -43.00 -5.38 -21.95
CA ARG A 504 -41.76 -6.14 -22.17
C ARG A 504 -40.53 -5.25 -22.01
N LEU A 505 -40.52 -4.07 -22.63
CA LEU A 505 -39.41 -3.12 -22.54
C LEU A 505 -39.22 -2.64 -21.09
N LEU A 506 -40.32 -2.28 -20.42
CA LEU A 506 -40.31 -1.76 -19.06
C LEU A 506 -39.84 -2.83 -18.05
N SER A 507 -40.19 -4.12 -18.27
CA SER A 507 -39.68 -5.22 -17.45
C SER A 507 -38.16 -5.44 -17.52
N GLN A 508 -37.53 -5.02 -18.63
CA GLN A 508 -36.07 -5.08 -18.80
C GLN A 508 -35.38 -3.83 -18.25
N LEU A 509 -36.08 -2.70 -18.21
CA LEU A 509 -35.57 -1.42 -17.71
C LEU A 509 -35.78 -1.22 -16.20
N ASP A 510 -36.84 -1.79 -15.61
CA ASP A 510 -37.15 -1.74 -14.17
C ASP A 510 -36.27 -2.70 -13.36
N VAL A 511 -34.97 -2.48 -13.44
CA VAL A 511 -33.96 -3.18 -12.65
C VAL A 511 -33.48 -2.26 -11.52
N THR A 512 -33.22 -2.84 -10.36
CA THR A 512 -32.74 -2.04 -9.22
C THR A 512 -31.32 -1.52 -9.51
N PRO A 513 -31.06 -0.21 -9.40
CA PRO A 513 -29.74 0.34 -9.67
C PRO A 513 -28.74 -0.15 -8.62
N VAL A 514 -27.56 -0.55 -9.09
CA VAL A 514 -26.46 -0.94 -8.22
C VAL A 514 -25.76 0.31 -7.66
N GLN A 515 -25.30 0.20 -6.42
CA GLN A 515 -24.50 1.23 -5.76
C GLN A 515 -23.05 0.77 -5.72
N VAL A 516 -22.13 1.73 -5.70
CA VAL A 516 -20.71 1.48 -5.60
C VAL A 516 -20.14 2.34 -4.47
N LEU A 517 -19.48 1.70 -3.52
CA LEU A 517 -18.65 2.35 -2.52
C LEU A 517 -17.22 2.43 -3.04
N ILE A 518 -16.73 3.64 -3.22
CA ILE A 518 -15.35 3.93 -3.57
C ILE A 518 -14.61 4.41 -2.31
N GLU A 519 -13.43 3.86 -2.10
CA GLU A 519 -12.50 4.23 -1.05
C GLU A 519 -11.15 4.56 -1.70
N ALA A 520 -10.69 5.81 -1.54
CA ALA A 520 -9.33 6.19 -1.91
C ALA A 520 -8.45 6.13 -0.67
N ARG A 521 -7.19 5.72 -0.81
CA ARG A 521 -6.18 5.77 0.26
C ARG A 521 -4.97 6.49 -0.28
N VAL A 522 -4.68 7.66 0.27
CA VAL A 522 -3.54 8.50 -0.08
C VAL A 522 -2.50 8.33 1.02
N MET A 523 -1.29 7.91 0.64
CA MET A 523 -0.17 7.75 1.55
C MET A 523 0.98 8.66 1.13
N GLU A 524 1.41 9.53 2.03
CA GLU A 524 2.60 10.35 1.85
C GLU A 524 3.64 9.96 2.90
N LEU A 525 4.87 9.71 2.45
CA LEU A 525 6.02 9.49 3.30
C LEU A 525 7.06 10.57 2.99
N THR A 526 7.41 11.37 3.98
CA THR A 526 8.52 12.33 3.88
C THR A 526 9.63 11.90 4.83
N VAL A 527 10.84 11.71 4.29
CA VAL A 527 12.06 11.45 5.06
C VAL A 527 13.02 12.60 4.76
N THR A 528 13.47 13.28 5.80
CA THR A 528 14.48 14.34 5.71
C THR A 528 15.67 13.91 6.55
N ASP A 529 16.79 13.69 5.89
CA ASP A 529 18.08 13.43 6.51
C ASP A 529 18.89 14.73 6.42
N LEU A 530 19.44 15.18 7.55
CA LEU A 530 20.26 16.39 7.67
C LEU A 530 21.59 16.01 8.31
N GLU A 531 22.68 16.32 7.65
CA GLU A 531 24.04 16.17 8.16
C GLU A 531 24.75 17.51 8.12
N HIS A 532 25.37 17.87 9.24
CA HIS A 532 26.11 19.12 9.40
C HIS A 532 27.42 18.87 10.13
N LEU A 533 28.53 19.17 9.46
CA LEU A 533 29.88 19.08 10.00
C LEU A 533 30.66 20.34 9.63
N GLY A 534 31.20 21.04 10.63
CA GLY A 534 32.05 22.19 10.38
C GLY A 534 32.76 22.71 11.62
N LEU A 535 33.87 23.42 11.41
CA LEU A 535 34.62 24.11 12.44
C LEU A 535 34.51 25.62 12.20
N GLU A 536 33.92 26.36 13.13
CA GLU A 536 33.96 27.82 13.17
C GLU A 536 35.17 28.27 13.99
N THR A 537 35.91 29.27 13.52
CA THR A 537 37.02 29.86 14.28
C THR A 537 36.99 31.37 14.16
N VAL A 538 36.92 32.03 15.32
CA VAL A 538 36.89 33.47 15.47
C VAL A 538 38.16 33.91 16.18
N LEU A 539 38.90 34.82 15.54
CA LEU A 539 39.99 35.54 16.19
C LEU A 539 39.46 36.91 16.60
N THR A 540 39.46 37.17 17.90
CA THR A 540 38.99 38.41 18.50
C THR A 540 40.20 39.24 18.93
N ASP A 541 40.78 39.98 17.97
CA ASP A 541 41.53 41.22 18.25
C ASP A 541 41.79 42.07 16.99
N GLY A 542 41.82 43.40 17.17
CA GLY A 542 41.98 44.38 16.09
C GLY A 542 43.46 44.69 15.79
N TYR A 543 43.97 44.21 14.66
CA TYR A 543 45.26 44.66 14.11
C TYR A 543 45.04 45.75 13.07
N ASP A 544 45.61 46.94 13.31
CA ASP A 544 45.53 48.07 12.36
C ASP A 544 46.57 47.87 11.23
N LEU A 545 46.11 47.41 10.05
CA LEU A 545 46.96 47.28 8.87
C LEU A 545 47.19 48.65 8.23
N THR A 546 48.06 49.45 8.83
CA THR A 546 48.46 50.75 8.26
C THR A 546 49.69 50.58 7.36
N LYS A 547 49.58 51.00 6.09
CA LYS A 547 50.77 51.26 5.26
C LYS A 547 51.49 52.47 5.85
N ARG A 548 52.61 52.22 6.52
CA ARG A 548 53.46 53.28 7.08
C ARG A 548 54.24 53.93 5.94
N THR A 549 53.71 55.02 5.39
CA THR A 549 54.35 55.73 4.26
C THR A 549 55.35 56.81 4.69
N ASP A 550 55.50 57.13 5.98
CA ASP A 550 56.40 58.21 6.41
C ASP A 550 57.62 57.74 7.24
N THR A 551 58.80 57.93 6.64
CA THR A 551 60.15 57.70 7.19
C THR A 551 60.60 58.84 8.12
N ARG A 552 59.98 59.01 9.30
CA ARG A 552 60.56 59.83 10.39
C ARG A 552 60.40 59.12 11.75
N PRO A 553 61.48 58.87 12.52
CA PRO A 553 61.43 57.87 13.59
C PRO A 553 60.94 58.33 14.97
N ASN A 554 60.46 59.57 15.17
CA ASN A 554 60.27 60.04 16.56
C ASN A 554 59.20 61.12 16.83
N GLN A 555 58.01 61.00 16.25
CA GLN A 555 56.84 61.75 16.74
C GLN A 555 55.64 60.81 16.86
N ALA A 556 55.06 60.72 18.05
CA ALA A 556 53.81 60.02 18.29
C ALA A 556 52.66 60.79 17.62
N THR A 557 51.99 60.17 16.66
CA THR A 557 50.78 60.69 16.04
C THR A 557 49.58 60.50 16.98
N PRO A 558 48.73 61.53 17.21
CA PRO A 558 47.49 61.39 17.98
C PRO A 558 46.51 60.45 17.29
N ALA A 559 45.73 59.70 18.08
CA ALA A 559 44.68 58.83 17.58
C ALA A 559 43.65 59.62 16.75
N GLY A 560 43.38 59.18 15.51
CA GLY A 560 42.30 59.73 14.68
C GLY A 560 42.65 60.17 13.25
N ARG A 561 43.90 60.01 12.77
CA ARG A 561 44.25 60.33 11.36
C ARG A 561 45.08 59.25 10.64
N THR A 562 44.76 57.98 10.85
CA THR A 562 45.23 56.90 9.99
C THR A 562 44.09 56.47 9.06
N SER A 563 44.24 56.75 7.76
CA SER A 563 43.40 56.11 6.74
C SER A 563 43.96 54.71 6.47
N GLY A 564 43.58 53.76 7.30
CA GLY A 564 43.74 52.33 7.11
C GLY A 564 42.40 51.65 7.36
N HIS A 565 42.06 50.62 6.59
CA HIS A 565 40.90 49.78 6.93
C HIS A 565 41.23 49.03 8.23
N GLN A 566 40.61 49.43 9.33
CA GLN A 566 40.65 48.67 10.57
C GLN A 566 39.83 47.40 10.39
N ILE A 567 40.47 46.24 10.57
CA ILE A 567 39.71 45.00 10.76
C ILE A 567 39.11 45.11 12.16
N ALA A 568 37.78 45.27 12.22
CA ALA A 568 37.06 45.39 13.48
C ALA A 568 37.40 44.23 14.43
N SER A 569 37.50 44.51 15.74
CA SER A 569 37.63 43.47 16.76
C SER A 569 36.47 42.47 16.63
N GLY A 570 36.80 41.20 16.42
CA GLY A 570 35.82 40.17 16.03
C GLY A 570 35.84 39.81 14.54
N GLY A 571 36.90 40.16 13.82
CA GLY A 571 37.23 39.65 12.49
C GLY A 571 37.62 38.17 12.49
N GLY A 572 36.69 37.30 12.88
CA GLY A 572 36.63 35.93 12.39
C GLY A 572 35.69 35.87 11.18
N PHE A 573 35.70 34.76 10.47
CA PHE A 573 34.56 34.41 9.62
C PHE A 573 33.36 34.18 10.56
N LYS A 574 32.61 35.24 10.86
CA LYS A 574 31.36 35.12 11.59
C LYS A 574 30.34 34.55 10.62
N PHE A 575 30.01 33.28 10.78
CA PHE A 575 28.85 32.72 10.11
C PHE A 575 27.59 33.25 10.85
N PRO A 576 26.44 33.37 10.17
CA PRO A 576 25.21 33.86 10.80
C PRO A 576 24.93 33.10 12.10
N ALA A 577 24.60 33.86 13.15
CA ALA A 577 24.43 33.34 14.50
C ALA A 577 23.47 32.14 14.55
N LEU A 578 23.99 31.08 15.16
CA LEU A 578 23.39 29.79 15.38
C LEU A 578 22.67 29.81 16.74
N SER A 579 21.44 30.34 16.75
CA SER A 579 20.60 30.44 17.95
C SER A 579 19.26 29.70 17.79
N ARG A 580 19.22 28.57 17.08
CA ARG A 580 17.98 27.80 16.88
C ARG A 580 18.11 26.38 17.42
N GLU A 581 16.98 25.86 17.90
CA GLU A 581 16.76 24.55 18.53
C GLU A 581 17.13 23.32 17.67
N ASP A 582 17.68 23.53 16.46
CA ASP A 582 18.13 22.52 15.49
C ASP A 582 19.63 22.18 15.62
N GLU A 583 20.34 22.71 16.61
CA GLU A 583 21.79 22.54 16.70
C GLU A 583 22.19 21.34 17.55
N GLY A 584 22.98 20.46 16.95
CA GLY A 584 23.55 19.28 17.58
C GLY A 584 24.61 19.61 18.64
N VAL A 585 25.75 18.92 18.62
CA VAL A 585 26.82 19.13 19.59
C VAL A 585 27.71 20.27 19.12
N ASN A 586 27.69 21.39 19.86
CA ASN A 586 28.60 22.51 19.69
C ASN A 586 29.70 22.46 20.76
N LEU A 587 30.95 22.18 20.35
CA LEU A 587 32.11 22.17 21.26
C LEU A 587 32.90 23.46 21.09
N THR A 588 32.87 24.32 22.10
CA THR A 588 33.60 25.59 22.11
C THR A 588 34.96 25.43 22.83
N LEU A 589 36.03 25.85 22.15
CA LEU A 589 37.38 25.93 22.69
C LEU A 589 37.83 27.38 22.63
N GLN A 590 38.06 27.98 23.79
CA GLN A 590 38.52 29.37 23.90
C GLN A 590 39.91 29.42 24.52
N GLY A 591 40.81 30.20 23.91
CA GLY A 591 42.14 30.45 24.44
C GLY A 591 42.53 31.91 24.35
N VAL A 592 43.09 32.43 25.45
CA VAL A 592 43.64 33.77 25.55
C VAL A 592 45.14 33.69 25.29
N MET A 593 45.58 34.11 24.10
CA MET A 593 46.98 34.39 23.87
C MET A 593 47.24 35.86 24.23
N THR A 594 48.44 36.17 24.71
CA THR A 594 48.85 37.45 25.34
C THR A 594 48.50 38.76 24.58
N ALA A 595 47.99 38.68 23.34
CA ALA A 595 47.49 39.79 22.53
C ALA A 595 46.43 39.38 21.48
N ALA A 596 45.83 38.18 21.58
CA ALA A 596 44.79 37.70 20.67
C ALA A 596 43.96 36.61 21.36
N ASN A 597 42.64 36.78 21.37
CA ASN A 597 41.72 35.72 21.79
C ASN A 597 41.38 34.85 20.57
N PHE A 598 41.45 33.54 20.71
CA PHE A 598 40.90 32.60 19.73
C PHE A 598 39.73 31.85 20.35
N GLU A 599 38.65 31.75 19.59
CA GLU A 599 37.47 30.96 19.88
C GLU A 599 37.22 30.03 18.70
N THR A 600 37.11 28.73 18.97
CA THR A 600 36.86 27.71 17.97
C THR A 600 35.64 26.90 18.37
N VAL A 601 34.66 26.75 17.48
CA VAL A 601 33.44 25.99 17.71
C VAL A 601 33.36 24.84 16.71
N LEU A 602 33.29 23.61 17.19
CA LEU A 602 33.02 22.44 16.34
C LEU A 602 31.52 22.16 16.35
N HIS A 603 30.91 22.15 15.16
CA HIS A 603 29.50 21.83 14.93
C HIS A 603 29.36 20.41 14.39
N LEU A 604 28.59 19.59 15.10
CA LEU A 604 28.27 18.20 14.74
C LEU A 604 26.77 17.98 14.89
N LEU A 605 26.06 17.72 13.79
CA LEU A 605 24.64 17.36 13.83
C LEU A 605 24.35 16.31 12.75
N GLU A 606 23.62 15.27 13.16
CA GLU A 606 22.98 14.29 12.29
C GLU A 606 21.54 14.17 12.76
N GLU A 607 20.59 14.58 11.90
CA GLU A 607 19.16 14.51 12.18
C GLU A 607 18.45 13.68 11.11
N THR A 608 17.54 12.82 11.55
CA THR A 608 16.66 12.05 10.67
C THR A 608 15.21 12.30 11.06
N LYS A 609 14.47 13.04 10.23
CA LYS A 609 13.06 13.33 10.41
C LYS A 609 12.22 12.46 9.49
N LYS A 610 11.29 11.69 10.08
CA LYS A 610 10.35 10.82 9.34
C LYS A 610 8.93 11.26 9.61
N SER A 611 8.17 11.50 8.55
CA SER A 611 6.75 11.83 8.59
C SER A 611 5.96 10.90 7.68
N LYS A 612 4.82 10.41 8.18
CA LYS A 612 3.91 9.54 7.43
C LYS A 612 2.49 10.07 7.57
N THR A 613 1.86 10.35 6.45
CA THR A 613 0.47 10.80 6.36
C THR A 613 -0.35 9.73 5.64
N LEU A 614 -1.51 9.37 6.18
CA LEU A 614 -2.48 8.47 5.55
C LEU A 614 -3.86 9.11 5.62
N SER A 615 -4.50 9.23 4.46
CA SER A 615 -5.87 9.73 4.35
C SER A 615 -6.71 8.77 3.54
N ALA A 616 -7.95 8.52 3.97
CA ALA A 616 -8.82 7.52 3.36
C ALA A 616 -10.27 7.99 3.15
N PRO A 617 -10.55 8.90 2.19
CA PRO A 617 -11.92 9.33 1.90
C PRO A 617 -12.73 8.20 1.26
N ARG A 618 -14.03 8.14 1.62
CA ARG A 618 -14.97 7.11 1.16
C ARG A 618 -16.26 7.77 0.68
N VAL A 619 -16.79 7.32 -0.45
CA VAL A 619 -18.03 7.83 -1.04
C VAL A 619 -18.83 6.69 -1.66
N THR A 620 -20.14 6.68 -1.44
CA THR A 620 -21.06 5.74 -2.08
C THR A 620 -21.88 6.49 -3.12
N THR A 621 -21.98 5.95 -4.33
CA THR A 621 -22.77 6.55 -5.41
C THR A 621 -23.48 5.49 -6.24
N LEU A 622 -24.46 5.92 -7.03
CA LEU A 622 -25.16 5.05 -7.98
C LEU A 622 -24.28 4.78 -9.20
N ASN A 623 -24.54 3.67 -9.88
CA ASN A 623 -23.93 3.39 -11.17
C ASN A 623 -24.13 4.56 -12.15
N ASN A 624 -23.07 4.94 -12.86
CA ASN A 624 -23.01 6.06 -13.79
C ASN A 624 -23.31 7.44 -13.18
N LYS A 625 -23.33 7.59 -11.85
CA LYS A 625 -23.53 8.88 -11.20
C LYS A 625 -22.24 9.38 -10.56
N ALA A 626 -21.82 10.58 -10.98
CA ALA A 626 -20.66 11.24 -10.42
C ALA A 626 -20.88 11.55 -8.93
N ALA A 627 -19.84 11.36 -8.13
CA ALA A 627 -19.82 11.75 -6.73
C ALA A 627 -18.50 12.47 -6.41
N THR A 628 -18.63 13.50 -5.59
CA THR A 628 -17.52 14.32 -5.13
C THR A 628 -17.48 14.29 -3.61
N ILE A 629 -16.31 13.98 -3.06
CA ILE A 629 -16.03 14.15 -1.63
C ILE A 629 -14.87 15.13 -1.47
N LYS A 630 -15.06 16.14 -0.62
CA LYS A 630 -14.05 17.14 -0.29
C LYS A 630 -13.74 17.06 1.21
N VAL A 631 -12.49 16.74 1.54
CA VAL A 631 -11.96 16.78 2.91
C VAL A 631 -10.86 17.84 2.91
N VAL A 632 -11.28 19.09 3.14
CA VAL A 632 -10.45 20.28 2.90
C VAL A 632 -10.55 21.26 4.06
N ASP A 633 -9.45 21.96 4.30
CA ASP A 633 -9.38 23.15 5.14
C ASP A 633 -9.52 24.40 4.24
N GLU A 634 -10.41 25.33 4.61
CA GLU A 634 -10.62 26.57 3.86
C GLU A 634 -9.56 27.62 4.26
N PHE A 635 -8.56 27.80 3.40
CA PHE A 635 -7.50 28.79 3.60
C PHE A 635 -7.92 30.15 3.05
N ARG A 636 -7.76 31.22 3.83
CA ARG A 636 -8.09 32.60 3.42
C ARG A 636 -6.83 33.41 3.24
N TYR A 637 -6.69 34.07 2.10
CA TYR A 637 -5.55 34.95 1.82
C TYR A 637 -5.94 36.16 0.99
N PRO A 638 -5.29 37.32 1.22
CA PRO A 638 -5.51 38.51 0.41
C PRO A 638 -4.89 38.33 -0.98
N THR A 639 -5.60 38.79 -2.01
CA THR A 639 -5.12 38.75 -3.40
C THR A 639 -4.56 40.09 -3.86
N ARG A 640 -4.80 41.15 -3.09
CA ARG A 640 -4.36 42.50 -3.40
C ARG A 640 -3.88 43.19 -2.12
N TYR A 641 -2.90 44.06 -2.25
CA TYR A 641 -2.44 44.93 -1.17
C TYR A 641 -2.52 46.38 -1.66
N GLU A 642 -3.01 47.26 -0.79
CA GLU A 642 -3.00 48.70 -1.03
C GLU A 642 -2.04 49.36 -0.04
N VAL A 643 -1.26 50.32 -0.54
CA VAL A 643 -0.36 51.11 0.29
C VAL A 643 -1.18 52.16 1.02
N SER A 644 -1.16 52.12 2.35
CA SER A 644 -1.78 53.12 3.21
C SER A 644 -0.73 53.81 4.08
N LEU A 645 -0.88 55.10 4.30
CA LEU A 645 -0.05 55.85 5.24
C LEU A 645 -0.66 55.67 6.63
N VAL A 646 0.08 55.05 7.54
CA VAL A 646 -0.32 54.92 8.95
C VAL A 646 0.56 55.81 9.81
N GLN A 647 -0.05 56.39 10.84
CA GLN A 647 0.63 57.21 11.83
C GLN A 647 0.86 56.41 13.11
N PHE A 648 2.08 56.41 13.63
CA PHE A 648 2.44 55.77 14.89
C PHE A 648 2.86 56.85 15.88
N ASP A 649 2.16 56.94 17.01
CA ASP A 649 2.58 57.73 18.15
C ASP A 649 3.75 56.99 18.84
N THR A 650 4.95 57.51 18.64
CA THR A 650 6.18 56.85 19.12
C THR A 650 6.41 57.11 20.61
N ASN A 651 5.78 58.16 21.16
CA ASN A 651 6.06 58.73 22.47
C ASN A 651 4.90 58.51 23.47
N GLY A 652 3.74 58.06 23.00
CA GLY A 652 2.52 57.87 23.78
C GLY A 652 1.87 59.17 24.25
N ASP A 653 2.19 60.31 23.61
CA ASP A 653 1.72 61.65 24.00
C ASP A 653 0.47 62.10 23.24
N GLY A 654 0.02 61.32 22.25
CA GLY A 654 -1.14 61.62 21.40
C GLY A 654 -0.91 62.74 20.40
N ASP A 655 0.34 63.18 20.20
CA ASP A 655 0.79 64.06 19.12
C ASP A 655 1.24 63.21 17.93
N PHE A 656 1.07 63.69 16.69
CA PHE A 656 1.38 62.96 15.45
C PHE A 656 2.23 63.79 14.46
N ASP A 657 2.80 64.89 14.94
CA ASP A 657 3.53 65.88 14.13
C ASP A 657 5.05 65.61 14.06
N ASP A 658 5.56 64.54 14.70
CA ASP A 658 6.99 64.25 14.73
C ASP A 658 7.51 63.67 13.40
N ALA A 659 8.71 64.12 13.01
CA ALA A 659 9.40 63.69 11.80
C ALA A 659 9.91 62.24 11.95
N GLY A 660 9.04 61.27 11.71
CA GLY A 660 9.29 59.84 11.87
C GLY A 660 8.03 59.00 12.10
N GLU A 661 6.90 59.65 12.34
CA GLU A 661 5.65 59.02 12.78
C GLU A 661 4.75 58.53 11.65
N THR A 662 5.13 58.72 10.39
CA THR A 662 4.37 58.23 9.23
C THR A 662 5.11 57.10 8.52
N GLU A 663 4.49 55.93 8.41
CA GLU A 663 5.03 54.79 7.67
C GLU A 663 4.03 54.32 6.60
N PHE A 664 4.56 53.92 5.44
CA PHE A 664 3.76 53.25 4.42
C PHE A 664 3.62 51.78 4.79
N VAL A 665 2.40 51.35 5.09
CA VAL A 665 2.08 49.95 5.38
C VAL A 665 1.19 49.38 4.30
N ASN A 666 1.47 48.14 3.90
CA ASN A 666 0.65 47.40 2.95
C ASN A 666 -0.55 46.78 3.66
N VAL A 667 -1.74 47.28 3.36
CA VAL A 667 -3.00 46.78 3.92
C VAL A 667 -3.59 45.72 2.98
N PRO A 668 -3.87 44.50 3.46
CA PRO A 668 -4.45 43.44 2.65
C PRO A 668 -5.89 43.77 2.22
N GLN A 669 -6.18 43.54 0.95
CA GLN A 669 -7.49 43.69 0.30
C GLN A 669 -7.90 42.39 -0.40
N ASP A 670 -9.18 42.25 -0.72
CA ASP A 670 -9.73 41.15 -1.53
C ASP A 670 -9.34 39.74 -1.01
N ILE A 671 -9.86 39.41 0.19
CA ILE A 671 -9.64 38.11 0.82
C ILE A 671 -10.35 37.01 0.03
N GLN A 672 -9.58 36.17 -0.65
CA GLN A 672 -10.08 34.99 -1.34
C GLN A 672 -9.94 33.74 -0.48
N LYS A 673 -10.78 32.74 -0.78
CA LYS A 673 -10.81 31.43 -0.15
C LYS A 673 -10.24 30.39 -1.10
N ARG A 674 -9.42 29.49 -0.57
CA ARG A 674 -8.88 28.33 -1.28
C ARG A 674 -9.00 27.09 -0.41
N ASP A 675 -9.65 26.07 -0.96
CA ASP A 675 -9.74 24.77 -0.34
C ASP A 675 -8.39 24.04 -0.47
N VAL A 676 -7.86 23.57 0.65
CA VAL A 676 -6.60 22.81 0.72
C VAL A 676 -6.89 21.48 1.42
N GLY A 677 -6.59 20.37 0.76
CA GLY A 677 -6.82 19.03 1.30
C GLY A 677 -7.06 18.02 0.19
N ILE A 678 -7.94 17.06 0.43
CA ILE A 678 -8.21 15.95 -0.50
C ILE A 678 -9.56 16.14 -1.17
N LEU A 679 -9.52 16.22 -2.50
CA LEU A 679 -10.69 16.24 -3.36
C LEU A 679 -10.71 14.93 -4.14
N LEU A 680 -11.83 14.19 -4.09
CA LEU A 680 -12.00 13.00 -4.91
C LEU A 680 -13.28 13.15 -5.72
N ASN A 681 -13.11 13.27 -7.03
CA ASN A 681 -14.19 13.16 -8.01
C ASN A 681 -14.14 11.77 -8.63
N VAL A 682 -15.27 11.06 -8.59
CA VAL A 682 -15.37 9.70 -9.12
C VAL A 682 -16.70 9.47 -9.82
N THR A 683 -16.64 8.80 -10.96
CA THR A 683 -17.81 8.28 -11.66
C THR A 683 -17.61 6.78 -11.91
N PRO A 684 -18.36 5.91 -11.22
CA PRO A 684 -18.28 4.47 -11.45
C PRO A 684 -19.20 4.04 -12.60
N SER A 685 -18.78 3.02 -13.33
CA SER A 685 -19.58 2.32 -14.33
C SER A 685 -19.42 0.81 -14.14
N VAL A 686 -20.47 0.16 -13.65
CA VAL A 686 -20.46 -1.28 -13.34
C VAL A 686 -20.81 -2.08 -14.59
N GLY A 687 -20.02 -3.11 -14.87
CA GLY A 687 -20.24 -4.06 -15.96
C GLY A 687 -21.50 -4.90 -15.75
N ARG A 688 -22.04 -5.46 -16.85
CA ARG A 688 -23.22 -6.34 -16.82
C ARG A 688 -23.02 -7.60 -15.96
N ASP A 689 -21.77 -8.00 -15.76
CA ASP A 689 -21.36 -9.17 -14.99
C ASP A 689 -21.38 -8.96 -13.47
N LEU A 690 -21.57 -7.71 -13.00
CA LEU A 690 -21.50 -7.34 -11.58
C LEU A 690 -20.16 -7.73 -10.92
N LYS A 691 -19.09 -7.82 -11.71
CA LYS A 691 -17.75 -8.19 -11.22
C LYS A 691 -16.72 -7.14 -11.59
N MET A 692 -16.76 -6.63 -12.81
CA MET A 692 -15.86 -5.57 -13.25
C MET A 692 -16.56 -4.23 -13.17
N MET A 693 -15.81 -3.18 -12.80
CA MET A 693 -16.28 -1.81 -12.87
C MET A 693 -15.18 -0.89 -13.41
N THR A 694 -15.59 0.05 -14.24
CA THR A 694 -14.75 1.12 -14.77
C THR A 694 -14.95 2.35 -13.89
N LEU A 695 -13.87 2.90 -13.35
CA LEU A 695 -13.88 4.12 -12.55
C LEU A 695 -13.17 5.23 -13.31
N VAL A 696 -13.89 6.33 -13.56
CA VAL A 696 -13.27 7.60 -13.98
C VAL A 696 -12.99 8.41 -12.72
N LEU A 697 -11.70 8.70 -12.48
CA LEU A 697 -11.20 9.23 -11.22
C LEU A 697 -10.38 10.50 -11.47
N ALA A 698 -10.63 11.52 -10.66
CA ALA A 698 -9.82 12.73 -10.62
C ALA A 698 -9.51 13.12 -9.15
N PRO A 699 -8.66 12.35 -8.43
CA PRO A 699 -8.17 12.75 -7.12
C PRO A 699 -7.21 13.95 -7.20
N GLU A 700 -7.37 14.89 -6.28
CA GLU A 700 -6.45 15.99 -6.00
C GLU A 700 -6.07 15.96 -4.53
N VAL A 701 -4.77 16.10 -4.24
CA VAL A 701 -4.21 16.23 -2.90
C VAL A 701 -3.46 17.55 -2.85
N SER A 702 -3.93 18.47 -2.02
CA SER A 702 -3.31 19.77 -1.82
C SER A 702 -2.94 20.00 -0.36
N SER A 703 -1.83 20.72 -0.15
CA SER A 703 -1.35 21.11 1.18
C SER A 703 -0.77 22.53 1.15
N PHE A 704 -0.87 23.21 2.29
CA PHE A 704 -0.16 24.47 2.51
C PHE A 704 1.33 24.19 2.69
N SER A 705 2.19 24.93 1.98
CA SER A 705 3.64 24.78 2.04
C SER A 705 4.24 25.75 3.05
N GLN A 706 4.16 27.06 2.75
CA GLN A 706 4.71 28.14 3.58
C GLN A 706 4.17 29.48 3.09
N PHE A 707 4.40 30.54 3.88
CA PHE A 707 4.29 31.90 3.36
C PHE A 707 5.61 32.33 2.73
N ARG A 708 5.53 32.90 1.54
CA ARG A 708 6.65 33.53 0.85
C ARG A 708 6.55 35.04 1.03
N ASP A 709 7.55 35.63 1.64
CA ASP A 709 7.69 37.08 1.72
C ASP A 709 8.21 37.63 0.37
N LEU A 710 7.49 38.60 -0.19
CA LEU A 710 7.86 39.29 -1.42
C LEU A 710 8.59 40.62 -1.14
N GLY A 711 8.77 40.97 0.14
CA GLY A 711 9.32 42.25 0.59
C GLY A 711 8.22 43.28 0.87
N GLY A 712 8.56 44.30 1.67
CA GLY A 712 7.64 45.39 2.02
C GLY A 712 6.46 44.95 2.92
N GLY A 713 6.56 43.82 3.63
CA GLY A 713 5.49 43.31 4.47
C GLY A 713 4.37 42.56 3.71
N VAL A 714 4.58 42.26 2.42
CA VAL A 714 3.65 41.48 1.60
C VAL A 714 4.03 39.99 1.65
N THR A 715 3.17 39.18 2.25
CA THR A 715 3.35 37.73 2.35
C THR A 715 2.28 36.99 1.56
N VAL A 716 2.70 36.09 0.67
CA VAL A 716 1.79 35.26 -0.15
C VAL A 716 1.91 33.79 0.22
N PRO A 717 0.80 33.04 0.34
CA PRO A 717 0.88 31.62 0.63
C PRO A 717 1.33 30.83 -0.60
N GLU A 718 2.15 29.81 -0.39
CA GLU A 718 2.53 28.81 -1.38
C GLU A 718 1.80 27.50 -1.08
N PHE A 719 1.17 26.90 -2.10
CA PHE A 719 0.45 25.63 -1.98
C PHE A 719 1.10 24.59 -2.88
N THR A 720 1.16 23.35 -2.39
CA THR A 720 1.52 22.19 -3.21
C THR A 720 0.25 21.44 -3.58
N SER A 721 0.04 21.12 -4.85
CA SER A 721 -1.09 20.28 -5.30
C SER A 721 -0.58 19.14 -6.19
N SER A 722 -1.12 17.95 -5.97
CA SER A 722 -0.89 16.73 -6.74
C SER A 722 -2.21 16.23 -7.29
N GLN A 723 -2.39 16.24 -8.60
CA GLN A 723 -3.63 15.83 -9.27
C GLN A 723 -3.37 14.69 -10.25
N VAL A 724 -4.28 13.72 -10.29
CA VAL A 724 -4.25 12.60 -11.25
C VAL A 724 -5.62 12.47 -11.88
N THR A 725 -5.71 12.40 -13.21
CA THR A 725 -6.96 12.10 -13.94
C THR A 725 -6.77 10.80 -14.70
N THR A 726 -7.55 9.77 -14.38
CA THR A 726 -7.39 8.45 -14.98
C THR A 726 -8.71 7.68 -15.05
N SER A 727 -8.76 6.69 -15.94
CA SER A 727 -9.85 5.73 -16.03
C SER A 727 -9.28 4.32 -15.84
N VAL A 728 -9.78 3.60 -14.84
CA VAL A 728 -9.27 2.27 -14.48
C VAL A 728 -10.40 1.27 -14.42
N VAL A 729 -10.12 0.03 -14.83
CA VAL A 729 -11.05 -1.09 -14.67
C VAL A 729 -10.57 -1.93 -13.50
N ILE A 730 -11.46 -2.19 -12.54
CA ILE A 730 -11.14 -2.94 -11.33
C ILE A 730 -12.23 -3.99 -11.07
N ASN A 731 -11.85 -5.10 -10.43
CA ASN A 731 -12.84 -6.07 -9.96
C ASN A 731 -13.48 -5.61 -8.63
N ASP A 732 -14.64 -6.16 -8.33
CA ASP A 732 -15.35 -5.94 -7.08
C ASP A 732 -14.49 -6.32 -5.86
N GLY A 733 -14.29 -5.35 -4.96
CA GLY A 733 -13.53 -5.52 -3.73
C GLY A 733 -12.00 -5.46 -3.86
N GLU A 734 -11.47 -5.36 -5.08
CA GLU A 734 -10.03 -5.26 -5.34
C GLU A 734 -9.52 -3.81 -5.22
N THR A 735 -8.22 -3.70 -4.94
CA THR A 735 -7.51 -2.42 -4.81
C THR A 735 -6.53 -2.25 -5.97
N VAL A 736 -6.58 -1.09 -6.63
CA VAL A 736 -5.61 -0.72 -7.67
C VAL A 736 -4.80 0.49 -7.23
N VAL A 737 -3.51 0.48 -7.56
CA VAL A 737 -2.61 1.63 -7.43
C VAL A 737 -2.82 2.52 -8.65
N LEU A 738 -3.33 3.74 -8.45
CA LEU A 738 -3.50 4.69 -9.55
C LEU A 738 -2.16 5.26 -10.02
N GLY A 739 -1.22 5.42 -9.07
CA GLY A 739 0.09 5.98 -9.33
C GLY A 739 0.75 6.49 -8.04
N GLY A 740 1.95 7.04 -8.21
CA GLY A 740 2.70 7.68 -7.16
C GLY A 740 3.77 8.61 -7.69
N LEU A 741 4.25 9.52 -6.84
CA LEU A 741 5.34 10.44 -7.13
C LEU A 741 6.43 10.22 -6.09
N MET A 742 7.65 9.95 -6.54
CA MET A 742 8.85 9.93 -5.71
C MET A 742 9.69 11.15 -6.08
N LYS A 743 10.02 11.98 -5.09
CA LYS A 743 10.84 13.17 -5.26
C LYS A 743 11.97 13.15 -4.25
N ASP A 744 13.19 13.07 -4.76
CA ASP A 744 14.40 13.20 -3.96
C ASP A 744 15.05 14.56 -4.25
N THR A 745 15.21 15.36 -3.21
CA THR A 745 15.91 16.65 -3.25
C THR A 745 17.18 16.53 -2.41
N VAL A 746 18.34 16.64 -3.05
CA VAL A 746 19.65 16.71 -2.37
C VAL A 746 20.16 18.14 -2.46
N SER A 747 20.39 18.77 -1.32
CA SER A 747 20.99 20.10 -1.21
C SER A 747 22.31 19.97 -0.44
N SER A 748 23.43 20.22 -1.11
CA SER A 748 24.76 20.21 -0.50
C SER A 748 25.38 21.59 -0.60
N THR A 749 25.59 22.23 0.55
CA THR A 749 26.27 23.53 0.66
C THR A 749 27.64 23.30 1.29
N LEU A 750 28.70 23.59 0.52
CA LEU A 750 30.08 23.53 1.00
C LEU A 750 30.67 24.94 1.09
N THR A 751 30.98 25.37 2.31
CA THR A 751 31.67 26.63 2.57
C THR A 751 33.10 26.31 2.97
N LYS A 752 34.11 26.92 2.33
CA LYS A 752 35.52 26.64 2.64
C LYS A 752 36.41 27.86 2.52
N VAL A 753 37.50 27.88 3.29
CA VAL A 753 38.57 28.87 3.13
C VAL A 753 39.38 28.51 1.87
N PRO A 754 39.59 29.46 0.92
CA PRO A 754 40.42 29.22 -0.24
C PRO A 754 41.82 28.73 0.17
N PHE A 755 42.40 27.81 -0.60
CA PHE A 755 43.70 27.15 -0.34
C PHE A 755 43.69 26.18 0.86
N PHE A 756 43.34 26.62 2.07
CA PHE A 756 43.43 25.78 3.28
C PHE A 756 42.36 24.68 3.36
N GLY A 757 41.16 24.91 2.81
CA GLY A 757 40.06 23.94 2.81
C GLY A 757 40.27 22.72 1.90
N ASP A 758 41.25 22.77 0.99
CA ASP A 758 41.54 21.71 0.02
C ASP A 758 42.72 20.80 0.42
N LEU A 759 43.31 21.02 1.60
CA LEU A 759 44.38 20.17 2.12
C LEU A 759 43.82 18.77 2.49
N PRO A 760 44.47 17.66 2.09
CA PRO A 760 43.94 16.30 2.23
C PRO A 760 43.81 15.77 3.67
N LEU A 761 44.28 16.52 4.67
CA LEU A 761 44.21 16.17 6.10
C LEU A 761 43.69 17.34 6.97
N LEU A 762 44.12 18.56 6.65
CA LEU A 762 43.73 19.76 7.40
C LEU A 762 42.51 20.47 6.80
N GLY A 763 42.15 20.17 5.56
CA GLY A 763 41.02 20.79 4.85
C GLY A 763 39.68 20.73 5.61
N PRO A 764 39.31 19.61 6.26
CA PRO A 764 38.12 19.53 7.11
C PRO A 764 38.05 20.56 8.24
N LEU A 765 39.19 21.05 8.76
CA LEU A 765 39.23 22.11 9.79
C LEU A 765 38.96 23.51 9.22
N PHE A 766 39.01 23.66 7.89
CA PHE A 766 38.85 24.93 7.19
C PHE A 766 37.66 24.91 6.22
N ARG A 767 36.72 23.97 6.40
CA ARG A 767 35.49 23.87 5.62
C ARG A 767 34.30 23.43 6.48
N GLN A 768 33.12 23.79 6.03
CA GLN A 768 31.82 23.41 6.58
C GLN A 768 30.99 22.79 5.46
N GLN A 769 30.43 21.62 5.73
CA GLN A 769 29.58 20.89 4.81
C GLN A 769 28.20 20.71 5.44
N ASN A 770 27.18 21.18 4.73
CA ASN A 770 25.78 21.03 5.10
C ASN A 770 25.09 20.24 4.00
N GLU A 771 24.65 19.03 4.31
CA GLU A 771 23.96 18.16 3.38
C GLU A 771 22.55 17.89 3.88
N THR A 772 21.55 18.17 3.06
CA THR A 772 20.14 17.90 3.34
C THR A 772 19.57 17.05 2.23
N VAL A 773 19.11 15.85 2.58
CA VAL A 773 18.45 14.91 1.67
C VAL A 773 16.99 14.80 2.08
N THR A 774 16.09 15.29 1.23
CA THR A 774 14.64 15.15 1.44
C THR A 774 14.04 14.23 0.40
N ARG A 775 13.52 13.08 0.84
CA ARG A 775 12.81 12.09 0.03
C ARG A 775 11.31 12.16 0.31
N LYS A 776 10.49 12.41 -0.71
CA LYS A 776 9.02 12.45 -0.62
C LYS A 776 8.39 11.42 -1.54
N ASN A 777 7.61 10.50 -0.98
CA ASN A 777 6.91 9.46 -1.71
C ASN A 777 5.39 9.60 -1.49
N LEU A 778 4.65 9.86 -2.56
CA LEU A 778 3.19 9.89 -2.58
C LEU A 778 2.68 8.66 -3.33
N ILE A 779 1.73 7.92 -2.77
CA ILE A 779 1.08 6.77 -3.42
C ILE A 779 -0.43 6.86 -3.21
N ILE A 780 -1.20 6.63 -4.27
CA ILE A 780 -2.67 6.67 -4.25
C ILE A 780 -3.23 5.30 -4.61
N PHE A 781 -4.02 4.73 -3.69
CA PHE A 781 -4.77 3.49 -3.88
C PHE A 781 -6.25 3.78 -4.03
N ILE A 782 -6.95 2.99 -4.84
CA ILE A 782 -8.40 3.00 -4.95
C ILE A 782 -8.93 1.60 -4.78
N THR A 783 -9.94 1.47 -3.94
CA THR A 783 -10.73 0.25 -3.78
C THR A 783 -12.18 0.60 -4.09
N ALA A 784 -12.88 -0.23 -4.83
CA ALA A 784 -14.32 -0.08 -4.93
C ALA A 784 -15.07 -1.39 -4.74
N ARG A 785 -16.28 -1.26 -4.22
CA ARG A 785 -17.16 -2.38 -3.86
C ARG A 785 -18.57 -2.12 -4.34
N ILE A 786 -19.19 -3.10 -4.96
CA ILE A 786 -20.59 -3.08 -5.33
C ILE A 786 -21.40 -3.31 -4.05
N ILE A 787 -22.42 -2.49 -3.84
CA ILE A 787 -23.32 -2.57 -2.69
C ILE A 787 -24.74 -2.79 -3.21
N GLY A 788 -25.43 -3.75 -2.60
CA GLY A 788 -26.84 -3.97 -2.84
C GLY A 788 -27.74 -2.90 -2.20
N PRO A 789 -28.99 -2.75 -2.65
CA PRO A 789 -29.93 -1.72 -2.13
C PRO A 789 -30.21 -1.81 -0.63
N ARG A 790 -30.00 -3.00 -0.03
CA ARG A 790 -30.18 -3.25 1.41
C ARG A 790 -28.94 -2.88 2.25
N GLY A 791 -27.88 -2.34 1.64
CA GLY A 791 -26.62 -2.01 2.30
C GLY A 791 -25.73 -3.22 2.62
N SER A 792 -26.10 -4.43 2.17
CA SER A 792 -25.24 -5.60 2.27
C SER A 792 -24.14 -5.53 1.21
N VAL A 793 -22.89 -5.67 1.64
CA VAL A 793 -21.75 -5.90 0.76
C VAL A 793 -21.89 -7.31 0.19
N THR A 794 -21.85 -7.45 -1.14
CA THR A 794 -22.03 -8.72 -1.84
C THR A 794 -20.80 -9.62 -1.77
#